data_AF-H3GIV1-F1
#
_entry.id   AF-H3GIV1-F1
#
_cell.length_a   1.000
_cell.length_b   1.000
_cell.length_c   1.000
_cell.angle_alpha   90.00
_cell.angle_beta   90.00
_cell.angle_gamma   90.00
#
_symmetry.space_group_name_H-M   'P 1'
#
loop_
_entity.id
_entity.type
_entity.pdbx_description
1 polymer ?
#
loop_
_entity_poly.entity_id
_entity_poly.type
_entity_poly.pdbx_seq_one_letter_code
_entity_poly.pdbx_strand_id
1 'polypeptide(L)'
;MEHVLGDLDGKTDVLRFVVGFLSFRDWQSLSSCSRSLAISDLRRFVLAQGVLRVPPPPLPPKPKRSDALPAASYYADSFLRHMEPQMLRCITHLKVPRTGMHLLSLLRALPALRSLRFWDYPYWTPEEGEPEDEEPAINVAAVLQLLPTLQELSVADADITLSELLDTQLQPAGWNLRALDLAETDVVDLAPLVMLPQLQSLSVRRTNVASLAVLETLPQLHVLDVSETRVVEFSALQSLPLLETLDMSKNWVTTDLNVLQQLTALRSLKATNIGNSDALELRLNCPELEILHLQNTRLTDLDFVRGLPNLTYLDIRWTHVGDRRPLSALESLEQLLVDTRERGAPAGEEQHVPPLNYEWLGSLHKLKKLRMYKHNYQDDIADVLREDVEENGTTVVSTRGLTIPLAHRVPSAFLRSASRLGALTSLELPPLTDYLPLTLMSSTLRHLRLQQWCAEDLAQIVALGEMPALTRLSMSLPPTAQVMDLLPLEGFVQLKQLELLDVLFEDLSPLGALVNLEKLVLSLPDRGKRQLARRHRDHQTSFEFLTQLTKLEELSLVGRVDFKDATLLSGVHKMRRLWLNATKVEDATPLASLTRLEMLDLGLTPLTTVEGIPKLLELQSIWIPEAVDCKSLRDSTNFPRLHTIWHPDDYNCLWTDHKF
;
A
#
# COMPACT_ATOMS: atom_id res chain seq x y z
N MET A 1 23.55 -29.36 -3.83
CA MET A 1 22.94 -28.79 -2.62
C MET A 1 23.67 -29.16 -1.33
N GLU A 2 24.68 -30.05 -1.31
CA GLU A 2 25.55 -30.25 -0.12
C GLU A 2 26.81 -29.35 -0.09
N HIS A 3 27.04 -28.54 -1.14
CA HIS A 3 28.17 -27.60 -1.23
C HIS A 3 27.78 -26.12 -1.10
N VAL A 4 26.54 -25.82 -0.69
CA VAL A 4 26.00 -24.45 -0.67
C VAL A 4 25.91 -23.87 0.76
N LEU A 5 26.17 -24.68 1.80
CA LEU A 5 26.02 -24.27 3.20
C LEU A 5 27.27 -24.58 4.02
N GLY A 6 28.37 -23.93 3.68
CA GLY A 6 29.54 -23.78 4.55
C GLY A 6 29.70 -22.32 4.98
N ASP A 7 29.72 -22.09 6.29
CA ASP A 7 29.96 -20.87 7.06
C ASP A 7 29.03 -19.67 6.83
N LEU A 8 27.95 -19.66 7.61
CA LEU A 8 26.92 -18.63 7.68
C LEU A 8 27.10 -17.74 8.91
N ASP A 9 27.52 -16.49 8.67
CA ASP A 9 27.33 -15.35 9.58
C ASP A 9 26.20 -14.40 9.10
N GLY A 10 25.34 -14.87 8.19
CA GLY A 10 24.19 -14.14 7.62
C GLY A 10 22.82 -14.79 7.85
N LYS A 11 22.75 -15.82 8.71
CA LYS A 11 21.51 -16.59 8.97
C LYS A 11 20.41 -15.75 9.62
N THR A 12 20.77 -14.73 10.39
CA THR A 12 19.80 -13.94 11.17
C THR A 12 18.90 -13.06 10.30
N ASP A 13 19.42 -12.53 9.18
CA ASP A 13 18.67 -11.58 8.35
C ASP A 13 17.83 -12.26 7.27
N VAL A 14 18.32 -13.39 6.71
CA VAL A 14 17.50 -14.22 5.81
C VAL A 14 16.35 -14.88 6.58
N LEU A 15 16.58 -15.31 7.83
CA LEU A 15 15.52 -15.85 8.69
C LEU A 15 14.54 -14.78 9.17
N ARG A 16 14.99 -13.55 9.48
CA ARG A 16 14.09 -12.41 9.74
C ARG A 16 13.26 -12.06 8.50
N PHE A 17 13.84 -12.12 7.31
CA PHE A 17 13.11 -11.91 6.07
C PHE A 17 12.10 -13.02 5.81
N VAL A 18 12.44 -14.29 6.03
CA VAL A 18 11.51 -15.44 5.88
C VAL A 18 10.41 -15.39 6.94
N VAL A 19 10.70 -15.02 8.19
CA VAL A 19 9.68 -14.84 9.24
C VAL A 19 8.83 -13.59 8.96
N GLY A 20 9.42 -12.50 8.49
CA GLY A 20 8.70 -11.32 7.99
C GLY A 20 7.78 -11.68 6.83
N PHE A 21 8.26 -12.50 5.90
CA PHE A 21 7.54 -12.98 4.73
C PHE A 21 6.42 -13.97 5.10
N LEU A 22 6.65 -14.90 6.02
CA LEU A 22 5.60 -15.79 6.55
C LEU A 22 4.61 -15.04 7.46
N SER A 23 5.06 -13.95 8.10
CA SER A 23 4.18 -13.10 8.90
C SER A 23 3.24 -12.24 8.04
N PHE A 24 3.63 -12.00 6.78
CA PHE A 24 2.96 -11.13 5.82
C PHE A 24 2.23 -11.89 4.70
N ARG A 25 2.65 -13.12 4.33
CA ARG A 25 2.21 -13.76 3.08
C ARG A 25 1.32 -14.99 3.20
N ASP A 26 1.01 -15.54 4.37
CA ASP A 26 0.00 -16.61 4.45
C ASP A 26 -0.74 -16.63 5.79
N TRP A 27 -1.97 -16.13 5.77
CA TRP A 27 -2.98 -16.28 6.82
C TRP A 27 -3.75 -17.62 6.74
N GLN A 28 -3.58 -18.41 5.67
CA GLN A 28 -4.33 -19.65 5.44
C GLN A 28 -3.48 -20.94 5.47
N SER A 29 -2.14 -20.92 5.34
CA SER A 29 -1.37 -22.16 5.13
C SER A 29 -0.85 -22.86 6.41
N LEU A 30 -1.07 -22.32 7.60
CA LEU A 30 -0.72 -23.02 8.84
C LEU A 30 -1.83 -23.96 9.34
N SER A 31 -3.08 -23.80 8.87
CA SER A 31 -4.20 -24.67 9.24
C SER A 31 -4.20 -26.01 8.49
N SER A 32 -3.49 -26.13 7.37
CA SER A 32 -3.36 -27.35 6.57
C SER A 32 -2.16 -28.23 6.93
N CYS A 33 -1.41 -27.92 7.98
CA CYS A 33 -0.27 -28.74 8.41
C CYS A 33 -0.72 -30.16 8.81
N SER A 34 -0.56 -31.10 7.89
CA SER A 34 -0.85 -32.52 8.05
C SER A 34 -0.17 -33.11 9.30
N ARG A 35 -0.80 -34.15 9.87
CA ARG A 35 -0.26 -34.94 10.99
C ARG A 35 1.16 -35.49 10.76
N SER A 36 1.67 -35.53 9.51
CA SER A 36 3.04 -35.95 9.20
C SER A 36 4.09 -34.84 9.31
N LEU A 37 3.71 -33.57 9.14
CA LEU A 37 4.55 -32.41 9.44
C LEU A 37 4.64 -32.12 10.95
N ALA A 38 3.82 -32.80 11.76
CA ALA A 38 3.82 -32.71 13.21
C ALA A 38 5.16 -33.13 13.87
N ILE A 39 6.08 -33.75 13.11
CA ILE A 39 7.41 -34.16 13.54
C ILE A 39 8.50 -33.14 13.11
N SER A 40 8.17 -32.13 12.28
CA SER A 40 9.17 -31.31 11.58
C SER A 40 9.84 -30.23 12.44
N ASP A 41 11.10 -29.96 12.11
CA ASP A 41 11.93 -28.91 12.71
C ASP A 41 11.38 -27.49 12.51
N LEU A 42 10.44 -27.30 11.58
CA LEU A 42 9.76 -26.01 11.36
C LEU A 42 8.82 -25.66 12.53
N ARG A 43 8.12 -26.67 13.10
CA ARG A 43 7.34 -26.50 14.35
C ARG A 43 8.27 -26.13 15.49
N ARG A 44 9.42 -26.82 15.62
CA ARG A 44 10.44 -26.50 16.63
C ARG A 44 11.01 -25.09 16.44
N PHE A 45 11.20 -24.64 15.19
CA PHE A 45 11.79 -23.34 14.86
C PHE A 45 10.83 -22.15 15.05
N VAL A 46 9.57 -22.28 14.64
CA VAL A 46 8.52 -21.27 14.90
C VAL A 46 8.24 -21.15 16.40
N LEU A 47 8.26 -22.27 17.13
CA LEU A 47 8.19 -22.28 18.59
C LEU A 47 9.47 -21.81 19.27
N ALA A 48 10.65 -21.96 18.64
CA ALA A 48 11.92 -21.42 19.14
C ALA A 48 11.96 -19.89 19.11
N GLN A 49 11.16 -19.24 18.25
CA GLN A 49 10.91 -17.79 18.28
C GLN A 49 9.75 -17.42 19.22
N GLY A 50 9.05 -18.41 19.79
CA GLY A 50 7.95 -18.23 20.72
C GLY A 50 6.69 -17.59 20.13
N VAL A 51 6.52 -17.57 18.81
CA VAL A 51 5.33 -16.97 18.17
C VAL A 51 4.29 -18.04 17.84
N LEU A 52 3.10 -17.95 18.41
CA LEU A 52 1.95 -18.79 18.07
C LEU A 52 0.87 -17.94 17.38
N ARG A 53 0.38 -18.41 16.23
CA ARG A 53 -0.84 -17.88 15.60
C ARG A 53 -1.93 -18.92 15.73
N VAL A 54 -3.08 -18.53 16.26
CA VAL A 54 -4.24 -19.41 16.43
C VAL A 54 -5.10 -19.30 15.17
N PRO A 55 -5.43 -20.42 14.50
CA PRO A 55 -6.37 -20.40 13.36
C PRO A 55 -7.80 -20.06 13.84
N PRO A 56 -8.74 -19.65 12.97
CA PRO A 56 -10.16 -19.51 13.32
C PRO A 56 -10.79 -20.86 13.71
N PRO A 57 -11.95 -20.88 14.40
CA PRO A 57 -12.60 -22.13 14.77
C PRO A 57 -13.18 -22.77 13.50
N PRO A 58 -13.20 -24.11 13.39
CA PRO A 58 -13.81 -24.76 12.24
C PRO A 58 -15.31 -24.44 12.18
N LEU A 59 -15.81 -24.07 10.99
CA LEU A 59 -17.24 -23.85 10.76
C LEU A 59 -18.03 -25.12 11.10
N PRO A 60 -19.11 -25.05 11.89
CA PRO A 60 -19.88 -26.23 12.25
C PRO A 60 -20.52 -26.85 10.99
N PRO A 61 -20.43 -28.18 10.79
CA PRO A 61 -21.04 -28.84 9.64
C PRO A 61 -22.55 -29.01 9.84
N LYS A 62 -23.36 -27.99 9.51
CA LYS A 62 -24.85 -27.98 9.61
C LYS A 62 -25.40 -28.23 11.04
N PRO A 63 -26.64 -27.79 11.36
CA PRO A 63 -27.13 -27.83 12.73
C PRO A 63 -27.46 -29.26 13.15
N LYS A 64 -26.54 -29.91 13.88
CA LYS A 64 -26.88 -31.03 14.76
C LYS A 64 -26.89 -30.53 16.19
N ARG A 65 -28.05 -30.66 16.82
CA ARG A 65 -28.37 -30.27 18.20
C ARG A 65 -27.31 -30.73 19.22
N SER A 66 -27.00 -29.78 20.10
CA SER A 66 -26.73 -29.84 21.55
C SER A 66 -25.40 -30.34 22.13
N ASP A 67 -24.43 -30.83 21.35
CA ASP A 67 -23.12 -31.26 21.92
C ASP A 67 -21.92 -30.46 21.41
N ALA A 68 -22.14 -29.37 20.64
CA ALA A 68 -21.05 -28.52 20.20
C ALA A 68 -20.52 -27.70 21.39
N LEU A 69 -19.27 -27.95 21.78
CA LEU A 69 -18.52 -27.04 22.66
C LEU A 69 -18.66 -25.62 22.10
N PRO A 70 -19.02 -24.60 22.90
CA PRO A 70 -19.00 -23.21 22.45
C PRO A 70 -17.65 -22.95 21.77
N ALA A 71 -17.61 -22.21 20.65
CA ALA A 71 -16.37 -21.90 19.93
C ALA A 71 -15.26 -21.40 20.89
N ALA A 72 -15.69 -20.69 21.94
CA ALA A 72 -14.87 -20.19 23.04
C ALA A 72 -14.09 -21.24 23.86
N SER A 73 -14.57 -22.49 23.91
CA SER A 73 -13.93 -23.63 24.58
C SER A 73 -13.11 -24.51 23.63
N TYR A 74 -13.29 -24.38 22.30
CA TYR A 74 -12.54 -25.14 21.30
C TYR A 74 -11.03 -24.93 21.41
N TYR A 75 -10.57 -23.70 21.64
CA TYR A 75 -9.14 -23.42 21.60
C TYR A 75 -8.39 -23.86 22.84
N ALA A 76 -8.92 -23.54 24.03
CA ALA A 76 -8.33 -23.98 25.28
C ALA A 76 -8.44 -25.51 25.46
N ASP A 77 -9.60 -26.10 25.12
CA ASP A 77 -9.87 -27.51 25.40
C ASP A 77 -9.53 -28.46 24.24
N SER A 78 -9.46 -27.98 22.99
CA SER A 78 -9.17 -28.80 21.80
C SER A 78 -7.94 -28.38 21.00
N PHE A 79 -7.49 -27.12 21.00
CA PHE A 79 -6.26 -26.75 20.27
C PHE A 79 -5.02 -26.80 21.17
N LEU A 80 -5.04 -26.06 22.27
CA LEU A 80 -3.89 -25.94 23.19
C LEU A 80 -3.70 -27.16 24.08
N ARG A 81 -4.79 -27.85 24.47
CA ARG A 81 -4.71 -29.07 25.30
C ARG A 81 -3.90 -30.20 24.66
N HIS A 82 -3.80 -30.23 23.33
CA HIS A 82 -3.03 -31.24 22.60
C HIS A 82 -1.55 -30.85 22.39
N MET A 83 -1.11 -29.66 22.83
CA MET A 83 0.29 -29.27 22.80
C MET A 83 1.02 -29.75 24.05
N GLU A 84 2.29 -30.14 23.91
CA GLU A 84 3.09 -30.54 25.07
C GLU A 84 3.29 -29.35 26.04
N PRO A 85 3.22 -29.56 27.37
CA PRO A 85 3.38 -28.49 28.35
C PRO A 85 4.69 -27.70 28.24
N GLN A 86 5.75 -28.33 27.72
CA GLN A 86 7.04 -27.67 27.49
C GLN A 86 6.98 -26.67 26.32
N MET A 87 6.19 -26.96 25.28
CA MET A 87 5.99 -26.07 24.14
C MET A 87 5.16 -24.85 24.53
N LEU A 88 4.11 -25.04 25.34
CA LEU A 88 3.27 -23.93 25.83
C LEU A 88 4.07 -22.90 26.63
N ARG A 89 5.11 -23.35 27.37
CA ARG A 89 6.03 -22.48 28.11
C ARG A 89 6.99 -21.67 27.24
N CYS A 90 7.17 -22.04 25.97
CA CYS A 90 8.05 -21.34 25.03
C CYS A 90 7.33 -20.22 24.26
N ILE A 91 5.99 -20.18 24.31
CA ILE A 91 5.19 -19.19 23.58
C ILE A 91 5.27 -17.85 24.32
N THR A 92 5.84 -16.86 23.64
CA THR A 92 6.02 -15.49 24.12
C THR A 92 5.22 -14.48 23.32
N HIS A 93 4.78 -14.80 22.10
CA HIS A 93 3.95 -13.94 21.27
C HIS A 93 2.75 -14.73 20.75
N LEU A 94 1.57 -14.15 20.83
CA LEU A 94 0.34 -14.79 20.39
C LEU A 94 -0.45 -13.86 19.47
N LYS A 95 -0.90 -14.37 18.33
CA LYS A 95 -1.92 -13.73 17.52
C LYS A 95 -3.18 -14.59 17.48
N VAL A 96 -4.32 -13.98 17.81
CA VAL A 96 -5.62 -14.67 17.93
C VAL A 96 -6.69 -14.00 17.06
N PRO A 97 -7.59 -14.77 16.44
CA PRO A 97 -8.75 -14.20 15.75
C PRO A 97 -9.69 -13.55 16.77
N ARG A 98 -10.43 -12.53 16.33
CA ARG A 98 -11.40 -11.79 17.17
C ARG A 98 -12.51 -12.70 17.72
N THR A 99 -13.07 -13.56 16.87
CA THR A 99 -14.38 -14.18 17.13
C THR A 99 -14.30 -15.50 17.90
N GLY A 100 -15.25 -15.69 18.82
CA GLY A 100 -15.53 -16.97 19.45
C GLY A 100 -14.47 -17.44 20.44
N MET A 101 -13.97 -16.56 21.32
CA MET A 101 -12.90 -16.89 22.27
C MET A 101 -13.19 -16.43 23.71
N HIS A 102 -13.12 -17.36 24.67
CA HIS A 102 -12.95 -17.01 26.08
C HIS A 102 -11.46 -16.76 26.34
N LEU A 103 -11.00 -15.53 26.05
CA LEU A 103 -9.62 -15.07 26.17
C LEU A 103 -8.96 -15.56 27.48
N LEU A 104 -9.67 -15.42 28.61
CA LEU A 104 -9.19 -15.80 29.95
C LEU A 104 -8.75 -17.27 30.07
N SER A 105 -9.40 -18.18 29.35
CA SER A 105 -9.07 -19.62 29.34
C SER A 105 -7.72 -19.87 28.68
N LEU A 106 -7.46 -19.13 27.60
CA LEU A 106 -6.23 -19.23 26.84
C LEU A 106 -5.06 -18.58 27.59
N LEU A 107 -5.28 -17.42 28.23
CA LEU A 107 -4.21 -16.72 28.96
C LEU A 107 -3.66 -17.56 30.14
N ARG A 108 -4.51 -18.37 30.78
CA ARG A 108 -4.08 -19.31 31.84
C ARG A 108 -3.11 -20.40 31.35
N ALA A 109 -3.14 -20.73 30.07
CA ALA A 109 -2.30 -21.79 29.50
C ALA A 109 -0.93 -21.30 29.03
N LEU A 110 -0.71 -19.98 28.91
CA LEU A 110 0.49 -19.38 28.30
C LEU A 110 1.21 -18.42 29.27
N PRO A 111 1.89 -18.94 30.32
CA PRO A 111 2.46 -18.11 31.38
C PRO A 111 3.68 -17.28 30.97
N ALA A 112 4.29 -17.56 29.81
CA ALA A 112 5.47 -16.85 29.29
C ALA A 112 5.12 -15.74 28.29
N LEU A 113 3.83 -15.42 28.11
CA LEU A 113 3.37 -14.50 27.10
C LEU A 113 3.85 -13.06 27.38
N ARG A 114 4.40 -12.45 26.33
CA ARG A 114 4.91 -11.07 26.29
C ARG A 114 4.18 -10.21 25.27
N SER A 115 3.62 -10.78 24.21
CA SER A 115 2.88 -10.04 23.19
C SER A 115 1.57 -10.76 22.88
N LEU A 116 0.46 -10.03 22.91
CA LEU A 116 -0.87 -10.51 22.55
C LEU A 116 -1.47 -9.55 21.54
N ARG A 117 -1.84 -10.06 20.35
CA ARG A 117 -2.49 -9.26 19.31
C ARG A 117 -3.73 -9.96 18.76
N PHE A 118 -4.80 -9.22 18.59
CA PHE A 118 -5.97 -9.69 17.85
C PHE A 118 -5.80 -9.42 16.36
N TRP A 119 -6.46 -10.21 15.52
CA TRP A 119 -6.55 -9.96 14.09
C TRP A 119 -7.96 -10.26 13.58
N ASP A 120 -8.36 -9.46 12.60
CA ASP A 120 -9.70 -9.51 12.02
C ASP A 120 -9.80 -10.62 10.97
N TYR A 121 -10.75 -11.55 11.16
CA TYR A 121 -10.96 -12.67 10.24
C TYR A 121 -12.18 -12.37 9.35
N PRO A 122 -11.97 -11.91 8.10
CA PRO A 122 -13.04 -11.33 7.26
C PRO A 122 -14.10 -12.32 6.77
N TYR A 123 -13.98 -13.60 7.12
CA TYR A 123 -14.87 -14.67 6.66
C TYR A 123 -15.73 -15.27 7.79
N TRP A 124 -15.78 -14.64 8.96
CA TRP A 124 -16.71 -15.03 10.02
C TRP A 124 -17.89 -14.07 10.05
N THR A 125 -19.03 -14.54 9.56
CA THR A 125 -20.34 -13.94 9.78
C THR A 125 -21.13 -14.91 10.66
N PRO A 126 -21.68 -14.49 11.82
CA PRO A 126 -22.67 -15.31 12.51
C PRO A 126 -23.81 -15.64 11.54
N GLU A 127 -24.33 -16.88 11.57
CA GLU A 127 -25.49 -17.23 10.75
C GLU A 127 -26.67 -16.33 11.14
N GLU A 128 -27.32 -15.71 10.14
CA GLU A 128 -28.51 -14.87 10.35
C GLU A 128 -29.56 -15.62 11.20
N GLY A 129 -29.76 -15.20 12.45
CA GLY A 129 -30.84 -15.70 13.30
C GLY A 129 -30.44 -16.30 14.66
N GLU A 130 -29.15 -16.46 14.96
CA GLU A 130 -28.72 -16.64 16.36
C GLU A 130 -28.60 -15.26 17.03
N PRO A 131 -29.05 -15.06 18.28
CA PRO A 131 -28.75 -13.83 19.00
C PRO A 131 -27.22 -13.68 18.98
N GLU A 132 -26.73 -12.51 18.55
CA GLU A 132 -25.36 -12.10 18.86
C GLU A 132 -25.28 -12.13 20.39
N ASP A 133 -24.78 -13.22 20.98
CA ASP A 133 -24.33 -13.20 22.36
C ASP A 133 -23.29 -12.08 22.39
N GLU A 134 -23.63 -10.93 22.97
CA GLU A 134 -22.75 -9.76 23.09
C GLU A 134 -21.36 -10.27 23.49
N GLU A 135 -20.38 -10.18 22.58
CA GLU A 135 -19.03 -10.61 22.91
C GLU A 135 -18.59 -9.76 24.11
N PRO A 136 -18.21 -10.39 25.24
CA PRO A 136 -17.93 -9.62 26.44
C PRO A 136 -16.74 -8.72 26.17
N ALA A 137 -16.91 -7.42 26.43
CA ALA A 137 -15.84 -6.44 26.26
C ALA A 137 -14.55 -6.91 26.94
N ILE A 138 -13.43 -6.77 26.22
CA ILE A 138 -12.11 -7.14 26.69
C ILE A 138 -11.72 -6.17 27.81
N ASN A 139 -11.82 -6.66 29.04
CA ASN A 139 -11.33 -5.94 30.21
C ASN A 139 -9.79 -5.99 30.24
N VAL A 140 -9.15 -4.87 29.91
CA VAL A 140 -7.69 -4.76 29.82
C VAL A 140 -7.04 -5.02 31.18
N ALA A 141 -7.66 -4.57 32.27
CA ALA A 141 -7.13 -4.78 33.62
C ALA A 141 -7.10 -6.28 33.98
N ALA A 142 -8.15 -7.03 33.65
CA ALA A 142 -8.22 -8.47 33.86
C ALA A 142 -7.15 -9.23 33.05
N VAL A 143 -6.89 -8.80 31.81
CA VAL A 143 -5.81 -9.36 30.98
C VAL A 143 -4.44 -9.15 31.64
N LEU A 144 -4.16 -7.93 32.10
CA LEU A 144 -2.89 -7.59 32.75
C LEU A 144 -2.73 -8.25 34.13
N GLN A 145 -3.82 -8.49 34.86
CA GLN A 145 -3.79 -9.30 36.08
C GLN A 145 -3.39 -10.75 35.82
N LEU A 146 -3.93 -11.36 34.75
CA LEU A 146 -3.60 -12.72 34.38
C LEU A 146 -2.18 -12.84 33.82
N LEU A 147 -1.70 -11.80 33.13
CA LEU A 147 -0.40 -11.76 32.46
C LEU A 147 0.39 -10.50 32.85
N PRO A 148 0.91 -10.42 34.08
CA PRO A 148 1.66 -9.24 34.54
C PRO A 148 2.95 -9.01 33.72
N THR A 149 3.51 -10.07 33.12
CA THR A 149 4.72 -9.99 32.29
C THR A 149 4.46 -9.51 30.86
N LEU A 150 3.21 -9.26 30.47
CA LEU A 150 2.85 -8.82 29.12
C LEU A 150 3.49 -7.46 28.82
N GLN A 151 4.15 -7.37 27.67
CA GLN A 151 4.87 -6.17 27.19
C GLN A 151 4.11 -5.48 26.05
N GLU A 152 3.37 -6.23 25.24
CA GLU A 152 2.59 -5.69 24.14
C GLU A 152 1.16 -6.25 24.16
N LEU A 153 0.19 -5.36 23.99
CA LEU A 153 -1.21 -5.70 23.86
C LEU A 153 -1.81 -4.88 22.71
N SER A 154 -2.33 -5.56 21.69
CA SER A 154 -3.11 -4.93 20.61
C SER A 154 -4.49 -5.53 20.63
N VAL A 155 -5.48 -4.71 20.99
CA VAL A 155 -6.91 -4.99 21.04
C VAL A 155 -7.64 -4.14 19.99
N ALA A 156 -6.97 -3.91 18.86
CA ALA A 156 -7.52 -3.10 17.79
C ALA A 156 -8.82 -3.72 17.24
N ASP A 157 -9.80 -2.87 16.96
CA ASP A 157 -11.12 -3.28 16.48
C ASP A 157 -11.78 -4.32 17.41
N ALA A 158 -11.81 -4.03 18.72
CA ALA A 158 -12.49 -4.85 19.72
C ALA A 158 -13.24 -3.97 20.75
N ASP A 159 -14.33 -4.52 21.30
CA ASP A 159 -15.00 -3.90 22.44
C ASP A 159 -14.11 -4.07 23.67
N ILE A 160 -13.78 -2.97 24.35
CA ILE A 160 -12.83 -2.98 25.46
C ILE A 160 -13.32 -2.13 26.63
N THR A 161 -12.86 -2.48 27.84
CA THR A 161 -13.02 -1.62 29.03
C THR A 161 -11.66 -1.28 29.64
N LEU A 162 -11.46 0.01 29.91
CA LEU A 162 -10.26 0.56 30.57
C LEU A 162 -10.51 0.99 32.02
N SER A 163 -11.76 1.29 32.38
CA SER A 163 -12.16 1.87 33.68
C SER A 163 -11.65 1.07 34.88
N GLU A 164 -11.62 -0.25 34.75
CA GLU A 164 -11.22 -1.19 35.79
C GLU A 164 -9.73 -1.11 36.11
N LEU A 165 -8.89 -0.51 35.26
CA LEU A 165 -7.49 -0.25 35.60
C LEU A 165 -7.37 0.63 36.86
N LEU A 166 -8.34 1.51 37.10
CA LEU A 166 -8.39 2.39 38.27
C LEU A 166 -8.96 1.72 39.54
N ASP A 167 -9.43 0.47 39.45
CA ASP A 167 -9.98 -0.21 40.62
C ASP A 167 -8.88 -0.47 41.65
N THR A 168 -8.99 0.15 42.82
CA THR A 168 -8.07 0.03 43.95
C THR A 168 -7.89 -1.39 44.49
N GLN A 169 -8.78 -2.34 44.16
CA GLN A 169 -8.63 -3.75 44.52
C GLN A 169 -7.64 -4.50 43.63
N LEU A 170 -7.33 -3.97 42.44
CA LEU A 170 -6.26 -4.44 41.59
C LEU A 170 -4.94 -3.86 42.12
N GLN A 171 -4.00 -4.70 42.55
CA GLN A 171 -2.65 -4.24 42.89
C GLN A 171 -1.88 -3.99 41.58
N PRO A 172 -1.57 -2.73 41.20
CA PRO A 172 -0.87 -2.41 39.94
C PRO A 172 0.61 -2.81 39.95
N ALA A 173 1.11 -3.36 41.08
CA ALA A 173 2.50 -3.73 41.28
C ALA A 173 2.86 -4.97 40.44
N GLY A 174 3.21 -4.75 39.17
CA GLY A 174 3.80 -5.80 38.32
C GLY A 174 3.50 -5.72 36.84
N TRP A 175 2.62 -4.83 36.38
CA TRP A 175 2.34 -4.69 34.94
C TRP A 175 3.55 -4.12 34.19
N ASN A 176 4.02 -4.85 33.18
CA ASN A 176 5.19 -4.49 32.37
C ASN A 176 4.82 -4.09 30.93
N LEU A 177 3.59 -3.57 30.74
CA LEU A 177 3.09 -3.22 29.42
C LEU A 177 3.83 -2.00 28.88
N ARG A 178 4.44 -2.15 27.71
CA ARG A 178 5.22 -1.13 27.00
C ARG A 178 4.55 -0.65 25.73
N ALA A 179 3.79 -1.50 25.06
CA ALA A 179 3.04 -1.14 23.86
C ALA A 179 1.56 -1.48 24.05
N LEU A 180 0.70 -0.49 23.85
CA LEU A 180 -0.74 -0.65 23.86
C LEU A 180 -1.33 -0.09 22.58
N ASP A 181 -2.06 -0.92 21.85
CA ASP A 181 -2.73 -0.57 20.61
C ASP A 181 -4.23 -0.77 20.77
N LEU A 182 -4.94 0.35 20.79
CA LEU A 182 -6.38 0.49 20.95
C LEU A 182 -7.03 1.00 19.65
N ALA A 183 -6.35 0.85 18.50
CA ALA A 183 -6.85 1.40 17.25
C ALA A 183 -8.24 0.84 16.88
N GLU A 184 -9.10 1.66 16.28
CA GLU A 184 -10.42 1.22 15.80
C GLU A 184 -11.34 0.67 16.93
N THR A 185 -11.12 1.09 18.18
CA THR A 185 -11.99 0.77 19.33
C THR A 185 -12.90 1.95 19.70
N ASP A 186 -13.93 1.69 20.51
CA ASP A 186 -14.87 2.71 21.01
C ASP A 186 -14.33 3.55 22.20
N VAL A 187 -13.04 3.48 22.49
CA VAL A 187 -12.43 4.24 23.59
C VAL A 187 -12.61 5.75 23.40
N VAL A 188 -13.06 6.39 24.48
CA VAL A 188 -13.22 7.85 24.58
C VAL A 188 -12.28 8.42 25.65
N ASP A 189 -12.19 7.76 26.80
CA ASP A 189 -11.42 8.22 27.95
C ASP A 189 -10.15 7.39 28.14
N LEU A 190 -9.00 8.09 28.18
CA LEU A 190 -7.69 7.50 28.39
C LEU A 190 -7.19 7.68 29.83
N ALA A 191 -7.92 8.37 30.72
CA ALA A 191 -7.51 8.58 32.11
C ALA A 191 -7.03 7.31 32.85
N PRO A 192 -7.62 6.11 32.65
CA PRO A 192 -7.14 4.90 33.30
C PRO A 192 -5.70 4.48 32.93
N LEU A 193 -5.12 4.99 31.84
CA LEU A 193 -3.75 4.70 31.43
C LEU A 193 -2.69 5.27 32.40
N VAL A 194 -3.06 6.14 33.34
CA VAL A 194 -2.17 6.61 34.43
C VAL A 194 -1.53 5.46 35.22
N MET A 195 -2.19 4.30 35.22
CA MET A 195 -1.71 3.08 35.88
C MET A 195 -0.60 2.36 35.10
N LEU A 196 -0.27 2.83 33.89
CA LEU A 196 0.73 2.24 32.98
C LEU A 196 1.85 3.24 32.62
N PRO A 197 2.56 3.84 33.59
CA PRO A 197 3.55 4.90 33.34
C PRO A 197 4.80 4.44 32.55
N GLN A 198 4.95 3.13 32.35
CA GLN A 198 6.06 2.51 31.61
C GLN A 198 5.77 2.39 30.10
N LEU A 199 4.60 2.84 29.62
CA LEU A 199 4.25 2.77 28.20
C LEU A 199 5.25 3.55 27.35
N GLN A 200 5.71 2.88 26.30
CA GLN A 200 6.63 3.37 25.28
C GLN A 200 5.95 3.57 23.93
N SER A 201 4.87 2.85 23.66
CA SER A 201 4.07 2.97 22.45
C SER A 201 2.58 2.96 22.78
N LEU A 202 1.86 3.94 22.25
CA LEU A 202 0.41 4.05 22.37
C LEU A 202 -0.19 4.36 20.99
N SER A 203 -1.15 3.54 20.56
CA SER A 203 -2.01 3.85 19.42
C SER A 203 -3.47 3.90 19.87
N VAL A 204 -4.13 4.99 19.54
CA VAL A 204 -5.58 5.20 19.70
C VAL A 204 -6.19 5.65 18.37
N ARG A 205 -5.57 5.23 17.26
CA ARG A 205 -5.99 5.59 15.92
C ARG A 205 -7.45 5.23 15.67
N ARG A 206 -8.23 6.09 14.99
CA ARG A 206 -9.65 5.82 14.69
C ARG A 206 -10.50 5.51 15.92
N THR A 207 -10.21 6.17 17.04
CA THR A 207 -11.04 6.11 18.25
C THR A 207 -11.79 7.43 18.45
N ASN A 208 -12.63 7.47 19.48
CA ASN A 208 -13.42 8.64 19.84
C ASN A 208 -12.72 9.56 20.86
N VAL A 209 -11.43 9.34 21.12
CA VAL A 209 -10.62 10.13 22.07
C VAL A 209 -10.57 11.60 21.66
N ALA A 210 -10.84 12.48 22.62
CA ALA A 210 -10.79 13.94 22.43
C ALA A 210 -9.73 14.63 23.33
N SER A 211 -9.32 14.00 24.43
CA SER A 211 -8.36 14.56 25.40
C SER A 211 -7.12 13.70 25.51
N LEU A 212 -5.95 14.35 25.51
CA LEU A 212 -4.64 13.73 25.67
C LEU A 212 -4.00 14.00 27.04
N ALA A 213 -4.77 14.49 28.02
CA ALA A 213 -4.23 14.88 29.34
C ALA A 213 -3.45 13.76 30.04
N VAL A 214 -3.82 12.49 29.83
CA VAL A 214 -3.11 11.34 30.42
C VAL A 214 -1.66 11.24 29.99
N LEU A 215 -1.28 11.80 28.83
CA LEU A 215 0.10 11.73 28.33
C LEU A 215 1.11 12.38 29.29
N GLU A 216 0.67 13.33 30.12
CA GLU A 216 1.49 13.94 31.17
C GLU A 216 2.02 12.92 32.20
N THR A 217 1.37 11.76 32.28
CA THR A 217 1.72 10.66 33.18
C THR A 217 2.49 9.53 32.49
N LEU A 218 2.77 9.66 31.19
CA LEU A 218 3.43 8.65 30.35
C LEU A 218 4.76 9.14 29.75
N PRO A 219 5.75 9.56 30.57
CA PRO A 219 6.97 10.23 30.09
C PRO A 219 7.92 9.34 29.29
N GLN A 220 7.66 8.02 29.23
CA GLN A 220 8.48 7.05 28.52
C GLN A 220 8.00 6.79 27.08
N LEU A 221 6.99 7.51 26.59
CA LEU A 221 6.47 7.33 25.22
C LEU A 221 7.50 7.75 24.16
N HIS A 222 7.77 6.82 23.24
CA HIS A 222 8.59 7.00 22.04
C HIS A 222 7.72 7.02 20.78
N VAL A 223 6.57 6.33 20.78
CA VAL A 223 5.66 6.23 19.64
C VAL A 223 4.24 6.57 20.08
N LEU A 224 3.63 7.55 19.40
CA LEU A 224 2.24 7.95 19.61
C LEU A 224 1.50 8.05 18.28
N ASP A 225 0.41 7.30 18.14
CA ASP A 225 -0.53 7.41 17.04
C ASP A 225 -1.91 7.80 17.58
N VAL A 226 -2.31 9.03 17.27
CA VAL A 226 -3.62 9.62 17.61
C VAL A 226 -4.35 10.04 16.34
N SER A 227 -4.04 9.41 15.21
CA SER A 227 -4.62 9.75 13.91
C SER A 227 -6.10 9.36 13.82
N GLU A 228 -6.89 10.12 13.06
CA GLU A 228 -8.33 9.87 12.88
C GLU A 228 -9.10 9.85 14.22
N THR A 229 -8.77 10.74 15.16
CA THR A 229 -9.49 10.87 16.44
C THR A 229 -10.27 12.19 16.51
N ARG A 230 -10.72 12.58 17.71
CA ARG A 230 -11.40 13.87 17.97
C ARG A 230 -10.52 14.87 18.72
N VAL A 231 -9.21 14.65 18.75
CA VAL A 231 -8.28 15.53 19.44
C VAL A 231 -8.18 16.87 18.69
N VAL A 232 -8.40 17.96 19.42
CA VAL A 232 -8.32 19.33 18.88
C VAL A 232 -7.12 20.11 19.42
N GLU A 233 -6.55 19.70 20.56
CA GLU A 233 -5.45 20.33 21.27
C GLU A 233 -4.35 19.31 21.61
N PHE A 234 -3.08 19.72 21.46
CA PHE A 234 -1.91 18.86 21.61
C PHE A 234 -0.94 19.34 22.70
N SER A 235 -1.37 20.24 23.61
CA SER A 235 -0.52 20.82 24.67
C SER A 235 0.13 19.75 25.56
N ALA A 236 -0.55 18.63 25.82
CA ALA A 236 -0.02 17.51 26.62
C ALA A 236 1.27 16.90 26.06
N LEU A 237 1.58 17.08 24.76
CA LEU A 237 2.82 16.59 24.15
C LEU A 237 4.10 17.22 24.76
N GLN A 238 3.99 18.37 25.43
CA GLN A 238 5.13 19.01 26.12
C GLN A 238 5.82 18.10 27.14
N SER A 239 5.09 17.10 27.65
CA SER A 239 5.56 16.14 28.66
C SER A 239 6.31 14.94 28.07
N LEU A 240 6.46 14.85 26.75
CA LEU A 240 7.00 13.68 26.05
C LEU A 240 8.35 13.97 25.35
N PRO A 241 9.44 14.23 26.11
CA PRO A 241 10.73 14.61 25.53
C PRO A 241 11.41 13.48 24.73
N LEU A 242 11.01 12.23 24.95
CA LEU A 242 11.55 11.04 24.29
C LEU A 242 10.74 10.62 23.04
N LEU A 243 9.74 11.41 22.64
CA LEU A 243 8.88 11.03 21.52
C LEU A 243 9.66 11.06 20.19
N GLU A 244 9.78 9.89 19.56
CA GLU A 244 10.50 9.70 18.29
C GLU A 244 9.54 9.66 17.09
N THR A 245 8.33 9.13 17.27
CA THR A 245 7.32 8.99 16.21
C THR A 245 5.98 9.54 16.67
N LEU A 246 5.43 10.46 15.89
CA LEU A 246 4.11 11.05 16.11
C LEU A 246 3.27 11.00 14.83
N ASP A 247 2.10 10.37 14.90
CA ASP A 247 1.03 10.54 13.90
C ASP A 247 -0.17 11.23 14.54
N MET A 248 -0.48 12.43 14.05
CA MET A 248 -1.60 13.25 14.46
C MET A 248 -2.52 13.57 13.27
N SER A 249 -2.42 12.79 12.20
CA SER A 249 -3.16 13.01 10.95
C SER A 249 -4.67 12.93 11.13
N LYS A 250 -5.41 13.64 10.28
CA LYS A 250 -6.88 13.61 10.21
C LYS A 250 -7.55 13.95 11.55
N ASN A 251 -7.02 14.96 12.22
CA ASN A 251 -7.60 15.58 13.41
C ASN A 251 -7.98 17.05 13.10
N TRP A 252 -9.02 17.55 13.76
CA TRP A 252 -9.46 18.93 13.61
C TRP A 252 -8.76 19.85 14.62
N VAL A 253 -7.45 20.00 14.47
CA VAL A 253 -6.63 20.88 15.32
C VAL A 253 -7.19 22.31 15.31
N THR A 254 -7.48 22.86 16.48
CA THR A 254 -7.98 24.25 16.65
C THR A 254 -7.00 25.17 17.38
N THR A 255 -5.87 24.63 17.87
CA THR A 255 -4.86 25.37 18.64
C THR A 255 -3.53 25.42 17.90
N ASP A 256 -2.67 26.38 18.26
CA ASP A 256 -1.30 26.46 17.71
C ASP A 256 -0.48 25.20 18.06
N LEU A 257 0.38 24.78 17.13
CA LEU A 257 1.24 23.59 17.28
C LEU A 257 2.65 23.90 17.80
N ASN A 258 2.82 25.02 18.50
CA ASN A 258 4.12 25.43 19.06
C ASN A 258 4.72 24.40 20.02
N VAL A 259 3.89 23.57 20.65
CA VAL A 259 4.32 22.44 21.49
C VAL A 259 5.29 21.49 20.77
N LEU A 260 5.15 21.34 19.44
CA LEU A 260 6.01 20.45 18.65
C LEU A 260 7.49 20.88 18.65
N GLN A 261 7.81 22.15 18.94
CA GLN A 261 9.19 22.62 19.08
C GLN A 261 9.93 21.98 20.25
N GLN A 262 9.20 21.44 21.24
CA GLN A 262 9.79 20.83 22.43
C GLN A 262 10.16 19.36 22.19
N LEU A 263 9.63 18.74 21.14
CA LEU A 263 9.84 17.34 20.78
C LEU A 263 11.17 17.15 20.04
N THR A 264 12.28 17.43 20.72
CA THR A 264 13.63 17.44 20.11
C THR A 264 14.13 16.07 19.65
N ALA A 265 13.60 14.97 20.22
CA ALA A 265 13.92 13.58 19.84
C ALA A 265 13.14 13.07 18.61
N LEU A 266 12.23 13.87 18.05
CA LEU A 266 11.32 13.43 17.00
C LEU A 266 12.10 13.10 15.71
N ARG A 267 11.91 11.86 15.22
CA ARG A 267 12.47 11.33 13.96
C ARG A 267 11.43 11.27 12.85
N SER A 268 10.16 11.03 13.20
CA SER A 268 9.05 10.94 12.24
C SER A 268 7.82 11.72 12.71
N LEU A 269 7.36 12.64 11.87
CA LEU A 269 6.15 13.41 12.09
C LEU A 269 5.18 13.26 10.92
N LYS A 270 3.96 12.84 11.22
CA LYS A 270 2.82 12.84 10.30
C LYS A 270 1.72 13.75 10.83
N ALA A 271 1.49 14.84 10.11
CA ALA A 271 0.45 15.81 10.41
C ALA A 271 -0.32 16.11 9.12
N THR A 272 -1.00 15.08 8.62
CA THR A 272 -1.66 15.11 7.31
C THR A 272 -3.14 15.36 7.49
N ASN A 273 -3.77 16.18 6.63
CA ASN A 273 -5.19 16.49 6.75
C ASN A 273 -5.59 17.04 8.14
N ILE A 274 -4.81 18.01 8.64
CA ILE A 274 -5.05 18.67 9.94
C ILE A 274 -5.60 20.10 9.76
N GLY A 275 -6.45 20.52 10.71
CA GLY A 275 -6.92 21.90 10.84
C GLY A 275 -8.36 22.15 10.34
N ASN A 276 -9.01 23.19 10.88
CA ASN A 276 -10.44 23.47 10.69
C ASN A 276 -10.74 24.43 9.51
N SER A 277 -9.90 25.41 9.20
CA SER A 277 -10.11 26.32 8.06
C SER A 277 -9.00 27.36 7.83
N ASP A 278 -8.10 27.59 8.79
CA ASP A 278 -7.16 28.72 8.67
C ASP A 278 -5.77 28.30 8.17
N ALA A 279 -4.93 29.28 7.85
CA ALA A 279 -3.53 29.02 7.49
C ALA A 279 -2.83 28.30 8.66
N LEU A 280 -2.10 27.22 8.34
CA LEU A 280 -1.34 26.47 9.32
C LEU A 280 0.04 27.11 9.49
N GLU A 281 0.31 27.71 10.64
CA GLU A 281 1.65 28.11 11.04
C GLU A 281 2.33 26.97 11.79
N LEU A 282 3.42 26.45 11.21
CA LEU A 282 4.19 25.35 11.80
C LEU A 282 5.59 25.81 12.17
N ARG A 283 6.00 25.51 13.39
CA ARG A 283 7.35 25.77 13.88
C ARG A 283 7.90 24.50 14.51
N LEU A 284 9.06 24.05 14.05
CA LEU A 284 9.70 22.82 14.51
C LEU A 284 11.14 23.12 14.95
N ASN A 285 11.60 22.41 15.97
CA ASN A 285 12.99 22.40 16.42
C ASN A 285 13.42 20.96 16.72
N CYS A 286 13.32 20.12 15.68
CA CYS A 286 13.55 18.68 15.74
C CYS A 286 14.78 18.34 14.87
N PRO A 287 16.02 18.50 15.36
CA PRO A 287 17.21 18.31 14.52
C PRO A 287 17.40 16.86 14.05
N GLU A 288 16.81 15.89 14.76
CA GLU A 288 16.82 14.47 14.43
C GLU A 288 15.70 14.06 13.46
N LEU A 289 14.86 15.00 13.00
CA LEU A 289 13.71 14.67 12.15
C LEU A 289 14.16 14.20 10.76
N GLU A 290 13.78 12.98 10.41
CA GLU A 290 14.13 12.32 9.16
C GLU A 290 12.96 12.29 8.17
N ILE A 291 11.72 12.16 8.67
CA ILE A 291 10.51 11.96 7.87
C ILE A 291 9.45 12.97 8.30
N LEU A 292 8.99 13.79 7.34
CA LEU A 292 7.95 14.79 7.56
C LEU A 292 6.84 14.68 6.49
N HIS A 293 5.63 14.39 6.96
CA HIS A 293 4.41 14.37 6.15
C HIS A 293 3.46 15.50 6.56
N LEU A 294 3.24 16.43 5.64
CA LEU A 294 2.35 17.59 5.81
C LEU A 294 1.29 17.68 4.70
N GLN A 295 1.03 16.56 4.01
CA GLN A 295 0.12 16.60 2.88
C GLN A 295 -1.31 16.96 3.28
N ASN A 296 -2.00 17.66 2.38
CA ASN A 296 -3.37 18.14 2.57
C ASN A 296 -3.53 19.00 3.82
N THR A 297 -2.65 19.98 3.99
CA THR A 297 -2.74 20.98 5.08
C THR A 297 -2.80 22.38 4.50
N ARG A 298 -3.23 23.36 5.32
CA ARG A 298 -3.23 24.77 4.92
C ARG A 298 -1.89 25.47 5.21
N LEU A 299 -0.78 24.73 5.17
CA LEU A 299 0.58 25.25 5.42
C LEU A 299 0.95 26.29 4.35
N THR A 300 1.39 27.48 4.77
CA THR A 300 1.70 28.61 3.87
C THR A 300 3.20 28.92 3.77
N ASP A 301 3.98 28.59 4.80
CA ASP A 301 5.39 28.93 4.91
C ASP A 301 6.25 27.70 5.28
N LEU A 302 7.52 27.72 4.88
CA LEU A 302 8.49 26.63 5.10
C LEU A 302 9.72 27.08 5.89
N ASP A 303 9.77 28.25 6.51
CA ASP A 303 10.99 28.74 7.17
C ASP A 303 11.49 27.80 8.27
N PHE A 304 10.59 27.06 8.92
CA PHE A 304 10.94 26.06 9.94
C PHE A 304 11.85 24.94 9.41
N VAL A 305 11.85 24.64 8.10
CA VAL A 305 12.67 23.56 7.54
C VAL A 305 14.17 23.85 7.62
N ARG A 306 14.56 25.13 7.82
CA ARG A 306 15.97 25.52 8.05
C ARG A 306 16.56 24.89 9.31
N GLY A 307 15.72 24.48 10.27
CA GLY A 307 16.13 23.79 11.49
C GLY A 307 16.16 22.27 11.39
N LEU A 308 15.98 21.68 10.20
CA LEU A 308 15.81 20.23 10.00
C LEU A 308 16.94 19.62 9.13
N PRO A 309 18.20 19.62 9.59
CA PRO A 309 19.36 19.25 8.76
C PRO A 309 19.39 17.76 8.35
N ASN A 310 18.71 16.89 9.09
CA ASN A 310 18.69 15.45 8.86
C ASN A 310 17.46 14.97 8.08
N LEU A 311 16.62 15.88 7.58
CA LEU A 311 15.40 15.52 6.87
C LEU A 311 15.73 14.81 5.55
N THR A 312 15.26 13.57 5.40
CA THR A 312 15.48 12.74 4.20
C THR A 312 14.22 12.61 3.34
N TYR A 313 13.04 12.76 3.94
CA TYR A 313 11.75 12.69 3.27
C TYR A 313 10.86 13.87 3.65
N LEU A 314 10.33 14.56 2.64
CA LEU A 314 9.37 15.64 2.80
C LEU A 314 8.19 15.49 1.82
N ASP A 315 6.98 15.49 2.36
CA ASP A 315 5.73 15.55 1.59
C ASP A 315 4.91 16.78 1.98
N ILE A 316 4.83 17.76 1.07
CA ILE A 316 4.07 19.00 1.21
C ILE A 316 3.03 19.15 0.10
N ARG A 317 2.52 18.02 -0.44
CA ARG A 317 1.46 18.04 -1.45
C ARG A 317 0.15 18.55 -0.88
N TRP A 318 -0.64 19.19 -1.72
CA TRP A 318 -1.90 19.82 -1.37
C TRP A 318 -1.73 20.80 -0.19
N THR A 319 -0.67 21.59 -0.22
CA THR A 319 -0.41 22.67 0.73
C THR A 319 -0.60 24.04 0.06
N HIS A 320 -0.51 25.11 0.87
CA HIS A 320 -0.67 26.49 0.42
C HIS A 320 0.68 27.21 0.38
N VAL A 321 1.78 26.45 0.31
CA VAL A 321 3.13 27.00 0.31
C VAL A 321 3.37 27.79 -0.97
N GLY A 322 3.63 29.08 -0.80
CA GLY A 322 4.09 29.97 -1.87
C GLY A 322 5.60 29.87 -2.03
N ASP A 323 6.36 30.35 -1.05
CA ASP A 323 7.82 30.41 -1.13
C ASP A 323 8.49 29.07 -0.80
N ARG A 324 9.19 28.50 -1.78
CA ARG A 324 9.94 27.24 -1.64
C ARG A 324 11.43 27.43 -1.44
N ARG A 325 11.94 28.67 -1.42
CA ARG A 325 13.36 28.95 -1.16
C ARG A 325 13.90 28.33 0.13
N PRO A 326 13.14 28.23 1.24
CA PRO A 326 13.62 27.57 2.47
C PRO A 326 14.06 26.12 2.27
N LEU A 327 13.55 25.42 1.24
CA LEU A 327 13.95 24.05 0.92
C LEU A 327 15.45 23.93 0.61
N SER A 328 16.13 25.01 0.21
CA SER A 328 17.57 24.99 -0.06
C SER A 328 18.42 24.58 1.14
N ALA A 329 17.89 24.73 2.38
CA ALA A 329 18.56 24.33 3.60
C ALA A 329 18.58 22.80 3.82
N LEU A 330 17.75 22.03 3.08
CA LEU A 330 17.57 20.59 3.28
C LEU A 330 18.59 19.77 2.48
N GLU A 331 19.87 19.93 2.79
CA GLU A 331 20.98 19.26 2.08
C GLU A 331 20.95 17.72 2.17
N SER A 332 20.28 17.17 3.19
CA SER A 332 20.13 15.73 3.40
C SER A 332 18.93 15.11 2.68
N LEU A 333 18.11 15.92 2.00
CA LEU A 333 16.84 15.47 1.44
C LEU A 333 17.04 14.48 0.29
N GLU A 334 16.45 13.29 0.42
CA GLU A 334 16.52 12.25 -0.60
C GLU A 334 15.22 12.13 -1.42
N GLN A 335 14.08 12.45 -0.81
CA GLN A 335 12.76 12.35 -1.42
C GLN A 335 11.91 13.58 -1.13
N LEU A 336 11.38 14.19 -2.20
CA LEU A 336 10.56 15.39 -2.13
C LEU A 336 9.28 15.22 -2.95
N LEU A 337 8.14 15.44 -2.31
CA LEU A 337 6.81 15.43 -2.92
C LEU A 337 6.18 16.83 -2.77
N VAL A 338 5.87 17.47 -3.91
CA VAL A 338 5.36 18.85 -3.97
C VAL A 338 4.28 18.98 -5.05
N ASP A 339 3.51 20.08 -5.01
CA ASP A 339 2.64 20.44 -6.12
C ASP A 339 3.37 21.27 -7.19
N THR A 340 2.80 21.39 -8.38
CA THR A 340 3.36 22.26 -9.43
C THR A 340 3.20 23.75 -9.19
N ARG A 341 2.13 24.17 -8.53
CA ARG A 341 1.84 25.58 -8.27
C ARG A 341 2.31 25.99 -6.89
N GLU A 342 2.95 27.14 -6.82
CA GLU A 342 3.17 27.91 -5.58
C GLU A 342 1.89 28.72 -5.34
N ARG A 343 1.19 28.48 -4.22
CA ARG A 343 -0.02 29.27 -3.92
C ARG A 343 0.45 30.59 -3.31
N GLY A 344 0.42 31.66 -4.09
CA GLY A 344 0.40 33.02 -3.55
C GLY A 344 -0.88 33.24 -2.72
N ALA A 345 -0.82 34.17 -1.76
CA ALA A 345 -1.90 34.56 -0.85
C ALA A 345 -3.29 34.65 -1.52
N PRO A 346 -4.41 34.45 -0.77
CA PRO A 346 -5.75 34.27 -1.32
C PRO A 346 -6.17 35.39 -2.29
N ALA A 347 -6.95 34.99 -3.29
CA ALA A 347 -7.50 35.82 -4.35
C ALA A 347 -8.15 37.09 -3.79
N GLY A 348 -7.48 38.22 -3.99
CA GLY A 348 -7.94 39.54 -3.54
C GLY A 348 -7.17 40.68 -4.21
N GLU A 349 -5.97 40.45 -4.69
CA GLU A 349 -5.20 41.45 -5.43
C GLU A 349 -4.54 40.82 -6.64
N GLU A 350 -4.63 41.48 -7.79
CA GLU A 350 -3.82 41.23 -8.98
C GLU A 350 -2.33 41.46 -8.62
N GLN A 351 -1.73 40.52 -7.90
CA GLN A 351 -0.33 40.56 -7.55
C GLN A 351 0.42 39.60 -8.47
N HIS A 352 1.33 40.18 -9.24
CA HIS A 352 2.42 39.53 -9.97
C HIS A 352 2.76 38.17 -9.34
N VAL A 353 2.44 37.06 -10.03
CA VAL A 353 3.02 35.76 -9.67
C VAL A 353 4.54 35.97 -9.74
N PRO A 354 5.28 35.91 -8.62
CA PRO A 354 6.73 36.07 -8.68
C PRO A 354 7.28 35.04 -9.66
N PRO A 355 8.30 35.39 -10.48
CA PRO A 355 8.86 34.44 -11.41
C PRO A 355 9.27 33.17 -10.66
N LEU A 356 8.73 32.02 -11.07
CA LEU A 356 9.03 30.70 -10.48
C LEU A 356 10.54 30.53 -10.38
N ASN A 357 11.09 30.68 -9.18
CA ASN A 357 12.51 30.55 -8.92
C ASN A 357 12.79 29.14 -8.38
N TYR A 358 13.45 28.33 -9.21
CA TYR A 358 13.83 26.94 -8.90
C TYR A 358 15.27 26.80 -8.40
N GLU A 359 15.97 27.90 -8.08
CA GLU A 359 17.37 27.88 -7.61
C GLU A 359 17.56 27.02 -6.35
N TRP A 360 16.54 26.92 -5.49
CA TRP A 360 16.58 26.08 -4.30
C TRP A 360 16.85 24.60 -4.61
N LEU A 361 16.43 24.10 -5.79
CA LEU A 361 16.75 22.74 -6.23
C LEU A 361 18.25 22.51 -6.33
N GLY A 362 19.03 23.52 -6.72
CA GLY A 362 20.48 23.39 -6.89
C GLY A 362 21.22 23.01 -5.61
N SER A 363 20.61 23.24 -4.43
CA SER A 363 21.22 22.91 -3.13
C SER A 363 20.93 21.46 -2.69
N LEU A 364 19.92 20.82 -3.28
CA LEU A 364 19.42 19.49 -2.90
C LEU A 364 20.22 18.34 -3.53
N HIS A 365 21.54 18.37 -3.39
CA HIS A 365 22.47 17.48 -4.09
C HIS A 365 22.30 15.97 -3.78
N LYS A 366 21.64 15.60 -2.67
CA LYS A 366 21.30 14.21 -2.32
C LYS A 366 19.91 13.76 -2.81
N LEU A 367 19.15 14.64 -3.48
CA LEU A 367 17.79 14.34 -3.91
C LEU A 367 17.79 13.24 -4.97
N LYS A 368 17.27 12.07 -4.61
CA LYS A 368 17.16 10.88 -5.47
C LYS A 368 15.83 10.82 -6.18
N LYS A 369 14.76 11.25 -5.51
CA LYS A 369 13.38 11.18 -6.02
C LYS A 369 12.66 12.52 -5.85
N LEU A 370 12.13 13.02 -6.96
CA LEU A 370 11.28 14.22 -6.97
C LEU A 370 9.95 13.86 -7.64
N ARG A 371 8.85 14.09 -6.92
CA ARG A 371 7.52 13.95 -7.48
C ARG A 371 6.77 15.27 -7.39
N MET A 372 6.32 15.74 -8.54
CA MET A 372 5.43 16.88 -8.63
C MET A 372 4.04 16.41 -9.00
N TYR A 373 3.05 16.91 -8.29
CA TYR A 373 1.65 16.61 -8.56
C TYR A 373 0.97 17.83 -9.17
N LYS A 374 0.13 17.58 -10.17
CA LYS A 374 -0.80 18.59 -10.63
C LYS A 374 -1.93 18.68 -9.60
N HIS A 375 -2.20 19.89 -9.14
CA HIS A 375 -3.27 20.13 -8.18
C HIS A 375 -4.62 19.86 -8.87
N ASN A 376 -5.42 18.93 -8.34
CA ASN A 376 -6.84 18.78 -8.67
C ASN A 376 -7.64 19.44 -7.53
N TYR A 377 -7.86 20.75 -7.58
CA TYR A 377 -9.02 21.32 -6.88
C TYR A 377 -10.26 21.06 -7.74
N GLN A 378 -11.40 20.79 -7.09
CA GLN A 378 -12.68 20.56 -7.77
C GLN A 378 -13.08 21.70 -8.72
N ASP A 379 -12.56 22.91 -8.50
CA ASP A 379 -12.82 24.09 -9.33
C ASP A 379 -12.25 23.94 -10.75
N ASP A 380 -11.09 23.29 -10.93
CA ASP A 380 -10.48 23.08 -12.26
C ASP A 380 -11.19 21.96 -13.08
N ILE A 381 -12.10 21.19 -12.47
CA ILE A 381 -12.92 20.17 -13.17
C ILE A 381 -14.28 20.75 -13.57
N ALA A 382 -14.83 21.68 -12.80
CA ALA A 382 -16.11 22.33 -13.09
C ALA A 382 -16.02 23.26 -14.32
N ASP A 383 -14.91 23.99 -14.49
CA ASP A 383 -14.70 24.91 -15.62
C ASP A 383 -14.36 24.21 -16.95
N VAL A 384 -14.15 22.89 -16.91
CA VAL A 384 -13.70 22.10 -18.07
C VAL A 384 -14.84 21.26 -18.67
N LEU A 385 -16.02 21.20 -18.03
CA LEU A 385 -17.10 20.27 -18.39
C LEU A 385 -18.44 20.90 -18.80
N ARG A 386 -18.52 22.20 -19.08
CA ARG A 386 -19.79 22.82 -19.52
C ARG A 386 -19.65 23.77 -20.69
N GLU A 387 -19.75 23.23 -21.90
CA GLU A 387 -20.48 23.90 -22.98
C GLU A 387 -21.39 22.86 -23.67
N ASP A 388 -22.69 22.93 -23.37
CA ASP A 388 -23.71 22.21 -24.13
C ASP A 388 -23.87 22.90 -25.48
N VAL A 389 -23.54 22.22 -26.58
CA VAL A 389 -23.85 22.69 -27.94
C VAL A 389 -25.02 21.86 -28.47
N GLU A 390 -26.17 22.50 -28.64
CA GLU A 390 -27.29 21.93 -29.38
C GLU A 390 -27.01 22.05 -30.88
N GLU A 391 -26.71 20.93 -31.55
CA GLU A 391 -26.86 20.81 -33.00
C GLU A 391 -27.95 19.77 -33.31
N ASN A 392 -28.95 20.19 -34.10
CA ASN A 392 -30.03 19.35 -34.64
C ASN A 392 -30.89 18.58 -33.61
N GLY A 393 -31.09 19.12 -32.41
CA GLY A 393 -32.03 18.57 -31.43
C GLY A 393 -31.55 17.31 -30.71
N THR A 394 -30.26 16.99 -30.79
CA THR A 394 -29.60 15.98 -29.97
C THR A 394 -28.42 16.61 -29.25
N THR A 395 -28.41 16.50 -27.92
CA THR A 395 -27.24 16.83 -27.09
C THR A 395 -26.12 15.85 -27.43
N VAL A 396 -25.16 16.31 -28.24
CA VAL A 396 -23.92 15.58 -28.49
C VAL A 396 -22.87 16.15 -27.55
N VAL A 397 -22.38 15.34 -26.62
CA VAL A 397 -21.18 15.66 -25.83
C VAL A 397 -19.99 15.64 -26.79
N SER A 398 -19.68 16.80 -27.37
CA SER A 398 -18.47 17.03 -28.15
C SER A 398 -17.28 17.10 -27.20
N THR A 399 -16.57 15.99 -27.02
CA THR A 399 -15.24 16.03 -26.39
C THR A 399 -14.26 16.63 -27.38
N ARG A 400 -14.29 17.95 -27.59
CA ARG A 400 -13.10 18.65 -28.13
C ARG A 400 -12.01 18.44 -27.10
N GLY A 401 -11.03 17.60 -27.46
CA GLY A 401 -10.01 17.09 -26.57
C GLY A 401 -9.44 18.17 -25.67
N LEU A 402 -9.50 17.92 -24.36
CA LEU A 402 -8.91 18.76 -23.34
C LEU A 402 -7.39 18.80 -23.54
N THR A 403 -6.89 19.84 -24.18
CA THR A 403 -5.47 20.19 -24.14
C THR A 403 -5.19 20.73 -22.74
N ILE A 404 -4.12 20.24 -22.11
CA ILE A 404 -3.68 20.82 -20.83
C ILE A 404 -3.15 22.22 -21.16
N PRO A 405 -3.75 23.30 -20.61
CA PRO A 405 -3.33 24.64 -20.98
C PRO A 405 -1.87 24.84 -20.60
N LEU A 406 -1.12 25.59 -21.42
CA LEU A 406 0.31 25.84 -21.21
C LEU A 406 0.61 26.37 -19.80
N ALA A 407 -0.32 27.13 -19.22
CA ALA A 407 -0.26 27.66 -17.85
C ALA A 407 -0.27 26.59 -16.73
N HIS A 408 -0.59 25.33 -17.04
CA HIS A 408 -0.58 24.21 -16.11
C HIS A 408 0.60 23.26 -16.36
N ARG A 409 1.45 23.54 -17.37
CA ARG A 409 2.63 22.74 -17.70
C ARG A 409 3.84 23.23 -16.90
N VAL A 410 4.71 22.29 -16.51
CA VAL A 410 5.94 22.63 -15.78
C VAL A 410 6.93 23.29 -16.76
N PRO A 411 7.46 24.50 -16.45
CA PRO A 411 8.31 25.23 -17.37
C PRO A 411 9.71 24.62 -17.45
N SER A 412 10.35 24.73 -18.62
CA SER A 412 11.71 24.20 -18.88
C SER A 412 12.79 24.72 -17.90
N ALA A 413 12.57 25.88 -17.28
CA ALA A 413 13.46 26.43 -16.25
C ALA A 413 13.60 25.53 -15.02
N PHE A 414 12.53 24.80 -14.68
CA PHE A 414 12.55 23.79 -13.62
C PHE A 414 13.56 22.69 -13.96
N LEU A 415 13.48 22.11 -15.17
CA LEU A 415 14.36 21.02 -15.58
C LEU A 415 15.83 21.45 -15.67
N ARG A 416 16.10 22.69 -16.10
CA ARG A 416 17.47 23.23 -16.07
C ARG A 416 18.01 23.27 -14.64
N SER A 417 17.19 23.61 -13.66
CA SER A 417 17.59 23.62 -12.25
C SER A 417 17.74 22.21 -11.70
N ALA A 418 16.77 21.32 -11.98
CA ALA A 418 16.80 19.92 -11.60
C ALA A 418 18.00 19.15 -12.21
N SER A 419 18.43 19.51 -13.42
CA SER A 419 19.59 18.87 -14.07
C SER A 419 20.92 19.10 -13.36
N ARG A 420 21.00 20.11 -12.48
CA ARG A 420 22.17 20.33 -11.61
C ARG A 420 22.25 19.29 -10.49
N LEU A 421 21.19 18.51 -10.26
CA LEU A 421 21.14 17.44 -9.28
C LEU A 421 21.83 16.20 -9.82
N GLY A 422 23.09 16.00 -9.43
CA GLY A 422 23.87 14.82 -9.84
C GLY A 422 23.31 13.48 -9.33
N ALA A 423 22.46 13.48 -8.31
CA ALA A 423 21.93 12.27 -7.68
C ALA A 423 20.49 11.89 -8.10
N LEU A 424 19.82 12.71 -8.93
CA LEU A 424 18.42 12.50 -9.26
C LEU A 424 18.26 11.27 -10.17
N THR A 425 17.57 10.24 -9.66
CA THR A 425 17.39 8.96 -10.36
C THR A 425 15.94 8.71 -10.76
N SER A 426 14.98 9.32 -10.04
CA SER A 426 13.55 9.16 -10.29
C SER A 426 12.86 10.52 -10.35
N LEU A 427 12.13 10.75 -11.43
CA LEU A 427 11.40 11.98 -11.66
C LEU A 427 9.96 11.67 -12.07
N GLU A 428 9.01 12.23 -11.34
CA GLU A 428 7.59 12.13 -11.63
C GLU A 428 7.01 13.53 -11.77
N LEU A 429 6.46 13.83 -12.94
CA LEU A 429 6.02 15.18 -13.30
C LEU A 429 4.69 15.12 -14.07
N PRO A 430 3.84 16.15 -13.94
CA PRO A 430 2.81 16.41 -14.94
C PRO A 430 3.45 16.98 -16.21
N PRO A 431 2.66 17.28 -17.25
CA PRO A 431 3.21 17.57 -18.57
C PRO A 431 4.11 18.80 -18.57
N LEU A 432 5.19 18.71 -19.34
CA LEU A 432 6.21 19.75 -19.46
C LEU A 432 5.88 20.67 -20.63
N THR A 433 6.41 21.89 -20.61
CA THR A 433 6.36 22.77 -21.79
C THR A 433 7.31 22.31 -22.89
N ASP A 434 8.42 21.68 -22.50
CA ASP A 434 9.46 21.16 -23.38
C ASP A 434 10.21 20.03 -22.64
N TYR A 435 10.36 18.89 -23.31
CA TYR A 435 10.98 17.69 -22.75
C TYR A 435 12.48 17.61 -23.04
N LEU A 436 13.00 18.36 -24.02
CA LEU A 436 14.40 18.31 -24.43
C LEU A 436 15.39 18.49 -23.25
N PRO A 437 15.14 19.37 -22.25
CA PRO A 437 16.04 19.52 -21.11
C PRO A 437 16.18 18.28 -20.23
N LEU A 438 15.30 17.26 -20.34
CA LEU A 438 15.49 15.98 -19.64
C LEU A 438 16.76 15.25 -20.12
N THR A 439 17.21 15.50 -21.35
CA THR A 439 18.46 14.95 -21.88
C THR A 439 19.69 15.40 -21.08
N LEU A 440 19.61 16.54 -20.35
CA LEU A 440 20.66 16.98 -19.43
C LEU A 440 20.89 15.99 -18.28
N MET A 441 19.91 15.13 -17.99
CA MET A 441 19.96 14.09 -16.96
C MET A 441 20.08 12.68 -17.55
N SER A 442 20.57 12.58 -18.80
CA SER A 442 20.69 11.32 -19.56
C SER A 442 21.51 10.22 -18.86
N SER A 443 22.50 10.60 -18.05
CA SER A 443 23.37 9.66 -17.32
C SER A 443 22.86 9.27 -15.93
N THR A 444 21.93 10.04 -15.34
CA THR A 444 21.49 9.87 -13.95
C THR A 444 20.06 9.36 -13.84
N LEU A 445 19.16 9.84 -14.71
CA LEU A 445 17.74 9.55 -14.64
C LEU A 445 17.46 8.12 -15.10
N ARG A 446 16.98 7.29 -14.17
CA ARG A 446 16.65 5.88 -14.41
C ARG A 446 15.16 5.62 -14.55
N HIS A 447 14.35 6.46 -13.91
CA HIS A 447 12.91 6.32 -13.82
C HIS A 447 12.23 7.64 -14.16
N LEU A 448 11.42 7.64 -15.20
CA LEU A 448 10.61 8.79 -15.59
C LEU A 448 9.12 8.40 -15.57
N ARG A 449 8.32 9.16 -14.82
CA ARG A 449 6.86 9.04 -14.82
C ARG A 449 6.21 10.32 -15.28
N LEU A 450 5.43 10.24 -16.35
CA LEU A 450 4.70 11.36 -16.93
C LEU A 450 3.20 11.20 -16.63
N GLN A 451 2.67 12.12 -15.81
CA GLN A 451 1.26 12.16 -15.45
C GLN A 451 0.48 12.95 -16.50
N GLN A 452 -0.74 12.51 -16.84
CA GLN A 452 -1.68 13.20 -17.75
C GLN A 452 -1.11 13.62 -19.12
N TRP A 453 -0.19 12.86 -19.70
CA TRP A 453 0.43 13.15 -21.00
C TRP A 453 -0.55 13.07 -22.18
N CYS A 454 -0.53 14.03 -23.12
CA CYS A 454 -1.33 14.01 -24.35
C CYS A 454 -0.50 13.60 -25.58
N ALA A 455 -1.14 13.42 -26.76
CA ALA A 455 -0.40 13.00 -27.97
C ALA A 455 0.73 13.96 -28.38
N GLU A 456 0.56 15.27 -28.13
CA GLU A 456 1.59 16.27 -28.38
C GLU A 456 2.83 16.10 -27.47
N ASP A 457 2.64 15.56 -26.26
CA ASP A 457 3.74 15.23 -25.35
C ASP A 457 4.54 14.05 -25.88
N LEU A 458 3.86 13.02 -26.41
CA LEU A 458 4.50 11.83 -26.96
C LEU A 458 5.40 12.15 -28.15
N ALA A 459 4.95 13.06 -29.03
CA ALA A 459 5.75 13.48 -30.18
C ALA A 459 7.08 14.15 -29.79
N GLN A 460 7.17 14.74 -28.59
CA GLN A 460 8.35 15.46 -28.12
C GLN A 460 9.40 14.56 -27.44
N ILE A 461 9.00 13.37 -26.97
CA ILE A 461 9.92 12.52 -26.18
C ILE A 461 10.87 11.67 -27.03
N VAL A 462 10.83 11.78 -28.36
CA VAL A 462 11.74 11.04 -29.28
C VAL A 462 13.20 11.19 -28.85
N ALA A 463 13.61 12.41 -28.50
CA ALA A 463 14.98 12.71 -28.06
C ALA A 463 15.38 12.02 -26.74
N LEU A 464 14.41 11.57 -25.94
CA LEU A 464 14.69 10.83 -24.69
C LEU A 464 15.04 9.36 -24.95
N GLY A 465 14.79 8.84 -26.16
CA GLY A 465 15.22 7.50 -26.55
C GLY A 465 16.74 7.31 -26.43
N GLU A 466 17.51 8.38 -26.60
CA GLU A 466 18.97 8.37 -26.50
C GLU A 466 19.50 8.40 -25.05
N MET A 467 18.64 8.33 -24.03
CA MET A 467 19.04 8.34 -22.62
C MET A 467 19.41 6.93 -22.12
N PRO A 468 20.71 6.57 -22.00
CA PRO A 468 21.12 5.19 -21.72
C PRO A 468 20.83 4.75 -20.28
N ALA A 469 20.72 5.68 -19.33
CA ALA A 469 20.40 5.36 -17.94
C ALA A 469 18.89 5.10 -17.72
N LEU A 470 18.02 5.59 -18.62
CA LEU A 470 16.58 5.52 -18.48
C LEU A 470 16.11 4.08 -18.70
N THR A 471 15.79 3.37 -17.62
CA THR A 471 15.39 1.96 -17.68
C THR A 471 13.90 1.75 -17.44
N ARG A 472 13.22 2.76 -16.87
CA ARG A 472 11.79 2.69 -16.55
C ARG A 472 11.06 3.94 -17.02
N LEU A 473 10.00 3.72 -17.80
CA LEU A 473 9.14 4.76 -18.32
C LEU A 473 7.68 4.41 -17.98
N SER A 474 6.98 5.32 -17.32
CA SER A 474 5.58 5.16 -16.95
C SER A 474 4.79 6.38 -17.41
N MET A 475 3.66 6.16 -18.08
CA MET A 475 2.81 7.21 -18.63
C MET A 475 1.35 6.88 -18.38
N SER A 476 0.57 7.88 -17.97
CA SER A 476 -0.88 7.72 -17.72
C SER A 476 -1.67 8.79 -18.44
N LEU A 477 -2.59 8.41 -19.35
CA LEU A 477 -3.33 9.40 -20.15
C LEU A 477 -4.17 10.37 -19.30
N PRO A 478 -4.48 11.57 -19.83
CA PRO A 478 -5.54 12.41 -19.31
C PRO A 478 -6.90 11.69 -19.40
N PRO A 479 -7.94 12.24 -18.75
CA PRO A 479 -9.30 11.71 -18.81
C PRO A 479 -9.89 11.60 -20.23
N THR A 480 -9.27 12.21 -21.24
CA THR A 480 -9.75 12.20 -22.62
C THR A 480 -9.48 10.89 -23.34
N ALA A 481 -10.28 10.61 -24.37
CA ALA A 481 -10.20 9.39 -25.19
C ALA A 481 -9.35 9.58 -26.45
N GLN A 482 -8.15 10.17 -26.31
CA GLN A 482 -7.24 10.39 -27.42
C GLN A 482 -6.52 9.09 -27.81
N VAL A 483 -6.39 8.83 -29.11
CA VAL A 483 -5.55 7.77 -29.69
C VAL A 483 -4.13 8.29 -29.83
N MET A 484 -3.15 7.49 -29.40
CA MET A 484 -1.74 7.86 -29.34
C MET A 484 -0.93 7.14 -30.41
N ASP A 485 -0.04 7.88 -31.09
CA ASP A 485 0.96 7.34 -32.02
C ASP A 485 2.22 6.94 -31.25
N LEU A 486 2.51 5.65 -31.19
CA LEU A 486 3.63 5.10 -30.44
C LEU A 486 4.99 5.16 -31.15
N LEU A 487 5.06 5.64 -32.39
CA LEU A 487 6.32 5.72 -33.14
C LEU A 487 7.46 6.39 -32.33
N PRO A 488 7.22 7.44 -31.52
CA PRO A 488 8.27 8.05 -30.69
C PRO A 488 8.91 7.11 -29.66
N LEU A 489 8.26 6.00 -29.28
CA LEU A 489 8.80 5.03 -28.33
C LEU A 489 9.81 4.06 -28.94
N GLU A 490 9.89 3.93 -30.27
CA GLU A 490 10.75 2.95 -30.95
C GLU A 490 12.24 3.09 -30.55
N GLY A 491 12.69 4.31 -30.29
CA GLY A 491 14.09 4.61 -29.92
C GLY A 491 14.49 4.22 -28.49
N PHE A 492 13.56 3.82 -27.62
CA PHE A 492 13.83 3.56 -26.20
C PHE A 492 14.33 2.13 -25.90
N VAL A 493 15.21 1.61 -26.75
CA VAL A 493 15.66 0.20 -26.75
C VAL A 493 16.33 -0.26 -25.43
N GLN A 494 16.79 0.68 -24.61
CA GLN A 494 17.38 0.48 -23.29
C GLN A 494 16.36 0.17 -22.17
N LEU A 495 15.07 0.42 -22.41
CA LEU A 495 14.04 0.24 -21.39
C LEU A 495 13.93 -1.22 -20.94
N LYS A 496 13.78 -1.37 -19.63
CA LYS A 496 13.44 -2.64 -18.97
C LYS A 496 11.99 -2.68 -18.51
N GLN A 497 11.40 -1.53 -18.22
CA GLN A 497 10.02 -1.42 -17.77
C GLN A 497 9.30 -0.30 -18.52
N LEU A 498 8.17 -0.64 -19.13
CA LEU A 498 7.27 0.31 -19.78
C LEU A 498 5.87 0.13 -19.23
N GLU A 499 5.28 1.21 -18.75
CA GLU A 499 3.90 1.23 -18.26
C GLU A 499 3.12 2.31 -19.00
N LEU A 500 2.11 1.90 -19.76
CA LEU A 500 1.18 2.76 -20.48
C LEU A 500 -0.23 2.51 -19.95
N LEU A 501 -0.71 3.44 -19.12
CA LEU A 501 -1.99 3.33 -18.41
C LEU A 501 -3.08 4.16 -19.10
N ASP A 502 -4.24 3.53 -19.29
CA ASP A 502 -5.46 4.12 -19.86
C ASP A 502 -5.29 4.68 -21.28
N VAL A 503 -4.42 4.05 -22.07
CA VAL A 503 -4.03 4.55 -23.40
C VAL A 503 -4.74 3.85 -24.55
N LEU A 504 -5.25 4.60 -25.52
CA LEU A 504 -5.76 4.07 -26.79
C LEU A 504 -4.69 4.23 -27.87
N PHE A 505 -4.55 3.24 -28.75
CA PHE A 505 -3.52 3.22 -29.80
C PHE A 505 -4.12 2.72 -31.10
N GLU A 506 -3.57 3.19 -32.23
CA GLU A 506 -3.84 2.63 -33.55
C GLU A 506 -2.84 1.51 -33.89
N ASP A 507 -1.56 1.76 -33.68
CA ASP A 507 -0.47 0.82 -33.95
C ASP A 507 0.41 0.56 -32.73
N LEU A 508 0.64 -0.72 -32.42
CA LEU A 508 1.51 -1.20 -31.35
C LEU A 508 2.86 -1.72 -31.86
N SER A 509 3.06 -1.79 -33.19
CA SER A 509 4.29 -2.29 -33.80
C SER A 509 5.57 -1.61 -33.28
N PRO A 510 5.61 -0.30 -32.95
CA PRO A 510 6.82 0.35 -32.43
C PRO A 510 7.32 -0.24 -31.10
N LEU A 511 6.44 -0.88 -30.31
CA LEU A 511 6.84 -1.53 -29.05
C LEU A 511 7.74 -2.76 -29.28
N GLY A 512 7.74 -3.34 -30.49
CA GLY A 512 8.58 -4.48 -30.84
C GLY A 512 10.08 -4.19 -30.77
N ALA A 513 10.48 -2.93 -31.00
CA ALA A 513 11.87 -2.50 -30.89
C ALA A 513 12.42 -2.59 -29.45
N LEU A 514 11.53 -2.62 -28.44
CA LEU A 514 11.88 -2.61 -27.02
C LEU A 514 12.24 -4.01 -26.48
N VAL A 515 13.12 -4.71 -27.18
CA VAL A 515 13.50 -6.12 -26.93
C VAL A 515 14.13 -6.40 -25.56
N ASN A 516 14.49 -5.35 -24.81
CA ASN A 516 15.05 -5.45 -23.46
C ASN A 516 14.01 -5.38 -22.35
N LEU A 517 12.72 -5.22 -22.68
CA LEU A 517 11.66 -5.16 -21.68
C LEU A 517 11.57 -6.46 -20.86
N GLU A 518 11.58 -6.27 -19.54
CA GLU A 518 11.32 -7.27 -18.50
C GLU A 518 9.89 -7.09 -17.96
N LYS A 519 9.34 -5.88 -18.01
CA LYS A 519 7.96 -5.57 -17.60
C LYS A 519 7.25 -4.67 -18.61
N LEU A 520 6.04 -5.06 -19.02
CA LEU A 520 5.17 -4.30 -19.89
C LEU A 520 3.76 -4.22 -19.30
N VAL A 521 3.24 -3.02 -19.12
CA VAL A 521 1.86 -2.79 -18.67
C VAL A 521 1.15 -1.96 -19.72
N LEU A 522 0.14 -2.54 -20.37
CA LEU A 522 -0.75 -1.89 -21.33
C LEU A 522 -2.20 -1.98 -20.80
N SER A 523 -2.48 -1.38 -19.64
CA SER A 523 -3.78 -1.51 -18.99
C SER A 523 -4.78 -0.46 -19.48
N LEU A 524 -6.06 -0.85 -19.60
CA LEU A 524 -7.18 0.02 -19.97
C LEU A 524 -8.36 -0.16 -18.97
N PRO A 525 -8.20 0.25 -17.70
CA PRO A 525 -9.25 0.12 -16.69
C PRO A 525 -10.52 0.95 -16.97
N ASP A 526 -10.40 2.11 -17.61
CA ASP A 526 -11.56 2.98 -17.87
C ASP A 526 -12.65 2.28 -18.71
N ARG A 527 -13.89 2.21 -18.18
CA ARG A 527 -15.01 1.50 -18.83
C ARG A 527 -15.43 2.18 -20.14
N GLY A 528 -15.37 3.51 -20.23
CA GLY A 528 -15.74 4.28 -21.41
C GLY A 528 -14.74 4.08 -22.55
N LYS A 529 -13.45 4.20 -22.26
CA LYS A 529 -12.36 3.94 -23.21
C LYS A 529 -12.35 2.49 -23.67
N ARG A 530 -12.67 1.53 -22.80
CA ARG A 530 -12.90 0.12 -23.20
C ARG A 530 -14.02 -0.02 -24.22
N GLN A 531 -15.13 0.72 -24.07
CA GLN A 531 -16.21 0.73 -25.06
C GLN A 531 -15.79 1.40 -26.36
N LEU A 532 -14.99 2.47 -26.30
CA LEU A 532 -14.48 3.15 -27.49
C LEU A 532 -13.53 2.25 -28.28
N ALA A 533 -12.60 1.58 -27.62
CA ALA A 533 -11.74 0.57 -28.22
C ALA A 533 -12.55 -0.54 -28.94
N ARG A 534 -13.73 -0.91 -28.42
CA ARG A 534 -14.64 -1.86 -29.10
C ARG A 534 -15.30 -1.31 -30.37
N ARG A 535 -15.49 0.01 -30.45
CA ARG A 535 -16.17 0.69 -31.57
C ARG A 535 -15.23 0.99 -32.73
N HIS A 536 -13.94 1.20 -32.48
CA HIS A 536 -12.90 1.33 -33.53
C HIS A 536 -12.53 -0.02 -34.20
N ARG A 537 -13.51 -0.93 -34.30
CA ARG A 537 -13.39 -2.32 -34.73
C ARG A 537 -12.82 -2.52 -36.14
N ASP A 538 -12.76 -1.46 -36.93
CA ASP A 538 -12.26 -1.47 -38.32
C ASP A 538 -10.71 -1.48 -38.41
N HIS A 539 -10.01 -1.15 -37.32
CA HIS A 539 -8.55 -1.32 -37.22
C HIS A 539 -8.26 -2.45 -36.22
N GLN A 540 -7.91 -3.63 -36.71
CA GLN A 540 -7.42 -4.71 -35.85
C GLN A 540 -6.06 -4.29 -35.29
N THR A 541 -6.02 -3.72 -34.08
CA THR A 541 -4.78 -3.47 -33.37
C THR A 541 -4.04 -4.80 -33.20
N SER A 542 -2.90 -4.95 -33.90
CA SER A 542 -2.10 -6.17 -33.86
C SER A 542 -1.20 -6.20 -32.64
N PHE A 543 -1.15 -7.35 -31.97
CA PHE A 543 -0.25 -7.60 -30.82
C PHE A 543 0.98 -8.43 -31.21
N GLU A 544 1.26 -8.60 -32.50
CA GLU A 544 2.38 -9.42 -33.01
C GLU A 544 3.75 -9.02 -32.45
N PHE A 545 3.93 -7.75 -32.07
CA PHE A 545 5.15 -7.25 -31.43
C PHE A 545 5.52 -8.04 -30.17
N LEU A 546 4.55 -8.64 -29.46
CA LEU A 546 4.80 -9.46 -28.26
C LEU A 546 5.73 -10.63 -28.54
N THR A 547 5.72 -11.16 -29.76
CA THR A 547 6.60 -12.28 -30.18
C THR A 547 8.09 -11.89 -30.15
N GLN A 548 8.40 -10.59 -30.21
CA GLN A 548 9.76 -10.05 -30.19
C GLN A 548 10.27 -9.84 -28.75
N LEU A 549 9.37 -9.71 -27.76
CA LEU A 549 9.68 -9.37 -26.37
C LEU A 549 10.07 -10.60 -25.52
N THR A 550 11.04 -11.37 -25.98
CA THR A 550 11.44 -12.66 -25.38
C THR A 550 12.03 -12.56 -23.96
N LYS A 551 12.41 -11.37 -23.50
CA LYS A 551 12.93 -11.12 -22.15
C LYS A 551 11.86 -10.81 -21.09
N LEU A 552 10.60 -10.69 -21.51
CA LEU A 552 9.52 -10.24 -20.66
C LEU A 552 9.24 -11.25 -19.52
N GLU A 553 9.20 -10.75 -18.29
CA GLU A 553 8.88 -11.49 -17.07
C GLU A 553 7.49 -11.12 -16.54
N GLU A 554 7.01 -9.91 -16.87
CA GLU A 554 5.72 -9.39 -16.42
C GLU A 554 4.95 -8.73 -17.56
N LEU A 555 3.72 -9.17 -17.79
CA LEU A 555 2.82 -8.59 -18.77
C LEU A 555 1.44 -8.33 -18.17
N SER A 556 0.95 -7.10 -18.27
CA SER A 556 -0.44 -6.74 -17.95
C SER A 556 -1.15 -6.17 -19.17
N LEU A 557 -2.21 -6.84 -19.60
CA LEU A 557 -3.15 -6.40 -20.64
C LEU A 557 -4.55 -6.17 -20.05
N VAL A 558 -4.65 -5.85 -18.76
CA VAL A 558 -5.93 -5.72 -18.04
C VAL A 558 -6.86 -4.74 -18.77
N GLY A 559 -8.07 -5.19 -19.08
CA GLY A 559 -9.10 -4.40 -19.76
C GLY A 559 -8.93 -4.27 -21.27
N ARG A 560 -7.91 -4.88 -21.89
CA ARG A 560 -7.70 -4.91 -23.35
C ARG A 560 -8.65 -5.90 -24.02
N VAL A 561 -9.87 -5.44 -24.24
CA VAL A 561 -10.94 -6.19 -24.92
C VAL A 561 -10.67 -6.46 -26.40
N ASP A 562 -9.65 -5.81 -26.96
CA ASP A 562 -9.05 -5.98 -28.28
C ASP A 562 -8.04 -7.14 -28.35
N PHE A 563 -7.54 -7.63 -27.20
CA PHE A 563 -6.62 -8.78 -27.15
C PHE A 563 -7.37 -10.11 -27.06
N LYS A 564 -7.04 -11.05 -27.96
CA LYS A 564 -7.68 -12.39 -28.08
C LYS A 564 -6.72 -13.55 -28.23
N ASP A 565 -5.64 -13.33 -28.99
CA ASP A 565 -4.76 -14.41 -29.43
C ASP A 565 -3.63 -14.66 -28.42
N ALA A 566 -3.81 -15.68 -27.57
CA ALA A 566 -2.81 -16.10 -26.61
C ALA A 566 -1.57 -16.77 -27.26
N THR A 567 -1.64 -17.18 -28.53
CA THR A 567 -0.51 -17.85 -29.21
C THR A 567 0.72 -16.93 -29.34
N LEU A 568 0.49 -15.62 -29.39
CA LEU A 568 1.51 -14.58 -29.44
C LEU A 568 2.42 -14.58 -28.20
N LEU A 569 1.97 -15.17 -27.09
CA LEU A 569 2.74 -15.27 -25.84
C LEU A 569 3.62 -16.52 -25.76
N SER A 570 3.44 -17.48 -26.68
CA SER A 570 4.04 -18.82 -26.57
C SER A 570 5.57 -18.82 -26.51
N GLY A 571 6.24 -17.83 -27.15
CA GLY A 571 7.70 -17.68 -27.17
C GLY A 571 8.30 -16.92 -25.98
N VAL A 572 7.47 -16.44 -25.04
CA VAL A 572 7.90 -15.57 -23.92
C VAL A 572 8.24 -16.41 -22.68
N HIS A 573 9.21 -17.32 -22.81
CA HIS A 573 9.51 -18.35 -21.82
C HIS A 573 10.02 -17.84 -20.45
N LYS A 574 10.35 -16.55 -20.34
CA LYS A 574 10.74 -15.92 -19.07
C LYS A 574 9.57 -15.39 -18.25
N MET A 575 8.34 -15.44 -18.78
CA MET A 575 7.15 -14.92 -18.12
C MET A 575 6.96 -15.53 -16.73
N ARG A 576 6.75 -14.68 -15.73
CA ARG A 576 6.47 -15.02 -14.33
C ARG A 576 5.11 -14.51 -13.88
N ARG A 577 4.68 -13.33 -14.34
CA ARG A 577 3.38 -12.74 -13.98
C ARG A 577 2.62 -12.29 -15.23
N LEU A 578 1.40 -12.76 -15.38
CA LEU A 578 0.56 -12.48 -16.54
C LEU A 578 -0.84 -12.07 -16.10
N TRP A 579 -1.24 -10.84 -16.42
CA TRP A 579 -2.60 -10.34 -16.18
C TRP A 579 -3.34 -10.13 -17.50
N LEU A 580 -4.36 -10.95 -17.73
CA LEU A 580 -5.26 -10.93 -18.89
C LEU A 580 -6.70 -10.63 -18.47
N ASN A 581 -6.90 -10.07 -17.28
CA ASN A 581 -8.23 -9.76 -16.76
C ASN A 581 -9.03 -8.87 -17.72
N ALA A 582 -10.29 -9.19 -17.95
CA ALA A 582 -11.20 -8.45 -18.83
C ALA A 582 -10.69 -8.30 -20.28
N THR A 583 -9.92 -9.28 -20.76
CA THR A 583 -9.57 -9.44 -22.19
C THR A 583 -10.58 -10.34 -22.92
N LYS A 584 -10.32 -10.66 -24.19
CA LYS A 584 -11.16 -11.53 -25.03
C LYS A 584 -10.46 -12.84 -25.43
N VAL A 585 -9.54 -13.32 -24.60
CA VAL A 585 -8.91 -14.63 -24.76
C VAL A 585 -9.95 -15.74 -24.56
N GLU A 586 -10.09 -16.61 -25.56
CA GLU A 586 -11.05 -17.74 -25.56
C GLU A 586 -10.34 -19.10 -25.46
N ASP A 587 -9.04 -19.17 -25.77
CA ASP A 587 -8.21 -20.37 -25.66
C ASP A 587 -6.93 -20.08 -24.86
N ALA A 588 -6.76 -20.79 -23.73
CA ALA A 588 -5.61 -20.67 -22.85
C ALA A 588 -4.52 -21.73 -23.13
N THR A 589 -4.78 -22.68 -24.04
CA THR A 589 -3.85 -23.77 -24.38
C THR A 589 -2.45 -23.28 -24.75
N PRO A 590 -2.28 -22.18 -25.50
CA PRO A 590 -0.95 -21.68 -25.85
C PRO A 590 -0.11 -21.22 -24.66
N LEU A 591 -0.75 -20.88 -23.52
CA LEU A 591 -0.05 -20.46 -22.30
C LEU A 591 0.74 -21.60 -21.65
N ALA A 592 0.46 -22.86 -22.02
CA ALA A 592 1.17 -24.04 -21.51
C ALA A 592 2.69 -24.01 -21.70
N SER A 593 3.21 -23.23 -22.66
CA SER A 593 4.64 -23.07 -22.87
C SER A 593 5.33 -22.18 -21.82
N LEU A 594 4.55 -21.41 -21.04
CA LEU A 594 5.03 -20.47 -20.02
C LEU A 594 5.38 -21.18 -18.71
N THR A 595 6.25 -22.18 -18.77
CA THR A 595 6.56 -23.10 -17.64
C THR A 595 7.09 -22.43 -16.36
N ARG A 596 7.50 -21.15 -16.42
CA ARG A 596 7.97 -20.35 -15.27
C ARG A 596 6.90 -19.44 -14.67
N LEU A 597 5.66 -19.53 -15.16
CA LEU A 597 4.58 -18.65 -14.72
C LEU A 597 4.23 -18.93 -13.26
N GLU A 598 4.32 -17.90 -12.42
CA GLU A 598 4.02 -17.94 -10.99
C GLU A 598 2.64 -17.34 -10.70
N MET A 599 2.18 -16.38 -11.50
CA MET A 599 0.92 -15.69 -11.32
C MET A 599 0.19 -15.53 -12.66
N LEU A 600 -1.08 -15.92 -12.68
CA LEU A 600 -1.94 -15.82 -13.86
C LEU A 600 -3.31 -15.26 -13.49
N ASP A 601 -3.72 -14.16 -14.12
CA ASP A 601 -5.07 -13.61 -13.97
C ASP A 601 -5.85 -13.68 -15.28
N LEU A 602 -6.87 -14.53 -15.31
CA LEU A 602 -7.80 -14.72 -16.43
C LEU A 602 -9.21 -14.25 -16.09
N GLY A 603 -9.39 -13.50 -15.00
CA GLY A 603 -10.71 -13.05 -14.55
C GLY A 603 -11.44 -12.26 -15.65
N LEU A 604 -12.77 -12.38 -15.73
CA LEU A 604 -13.60 -11.67 -16.70
C LEU A 604 -13.23 -11.90 -18.19
N THR A 605 -12.57 -13.02 -18.52
CA THR A 605 -12.37 -13.48 -19.91
C THR A 605 -13.50 -14.43 -20.35
N PRO A 606 -13.74 -14.63 -21.67
CA PRO A 606 -14.76 -15.56 -22.18
C PRO A 606 -14.35 -17.05 -22.13
N LEU A 607 -13.22 -17.39 -21.50
CA LEU A 607 -12.76 -18.76 -21.32
C LEU A 607 -13.82 -19.63 -20.62
N THR A 608 -14.07 -20.82 -21.16
CA THR A 608 -14.96 -21.84 -20.59
C THR A 608 -14.20 -23.05 -20.06
N THR A 609 -12.93 -23.20 -20.47
CA THR A 609 -12.04 -24.29 -20.04
C THR A 609 -10.65 -23.73 -19.73
N VAL A 610 -9.85 -24.53 -19.03
CA VAL A 610 -8.49 -24.20 -18.57
C VAL A 610 -7.46 -25.15 -19.17
N GLU A 611 -7.68 -25.60 -20.40
CA GLU A 611 -6.75 -26.49 -21.09
C GLU A 611 -5.36 -25.84 -21.18
N GLY A 612 -4.31 -26.65 -20.99
CA GLY A 612 -2.92 -26.19 -20.98
C GLY A 612 -2.41 -25.63 -19.65
N ILE A 613 -3.25 -25.03 -18.80
CA ILE A 613 -2.88 -24.48 -17.48
C ILE A 613 -2.28 -25.54 -16.53
N PRO A 614 -2.72 -26.81 -16.50
CA PRO A 614 -2.15 -27.83 -15.62
C PRO A 614 -0.66 -28.14 -15.88
N LYS A 615 -0.10 -27.69 -17.02
CA LYS A 615 1.33 -27.82 -17.34
C LYS A 615 2.20 -26.75 -16.64
N LEU A 616 1.59 -25.76 -15.98
CA LEU A 616 2.25 -24.65 -15.31
C LEU A 616 2.64 -25.03 -13.87
N LEU A 617 3.68 -25.85 -13.73
CA LEU A 617 4.09 -26.43 -12.44
C LEU A 617 4.58 -25.40 -11.40
N GLU A 618 5.03 -24.22 -11.86
CA GLU A 618 5.54 -23.15 -10.99
C GLU A 618 4.43 -22.16 -10.54
N LEU A 619 3.18 -22.39 -10.97
CA LEU A 619 2.07 -21.49 -10.71
C LEU A 619 1.72 -21.47 -9.22
N GLN A 620 1.70 -20.26 -8.65
CA GLN A 620 1.44 -20.00 -7.24
C GLN A 620 0.06 -19.42 -6.97
N SER A 621 -0.44 -18.62 -7.93
CA SER A 621 -1.70 -17.90 -7.84
C SER A 621 -2.41 -17.88 -9.20
N ILE A 622 -3.71 -18.16 -9.20
CA ILE A 622 -4.54 -18.05 -10.40
C ILE A 622 -5.88 -17.37 -10.13
N TRP A 623 -6.29 -16.44 -11.00
CA TRP A 623 -7.67 -15.96 -11.13
C TRP A 623 -8.33 -16.62 -12.33
N ILE A 624 -9.50 -17.21 -12.11
CA ILE A 624 -10.25 -17.99 -13.10
C ILE A 624 -11.56 -17.24 -13.44
N PRO A 625 -12.04 -17.29 -14.69
CA PRO A 625 -13.35 -16.74 -15.05
C PRO A 625 -14.51 -17.51 -14.42
N GLU A 626 -15.63 -16.83 -14.19
CA GLU A 626 -16.88 -17.40 -13.66
C GLU A 626 -17.41 -18.60 -14.48
N ALA A 627 -17.16 -18.60 -15.79
CA ALA A 627 -17.66 -19.64 -16.70
C ALA A 627 -16.87 -20.97 -16.63
N VAL A 628 -15.72 -21.00 -15.94
CA VAL A 628 -14.88 -22.19 -15.83
C VAL A 628 -15.19 -22.93 -14.53
N ASP A 629 -15.53 -24.21 -14.63
CA ASP A 629 -15.68 -25.07 -13.44
C ASP A 629 -14.31 -25.33 -12.78
N CYS A 630 -14.15 -24.91 -11.53
CA CYS A 630 -12.94 -25.13 -10.74
C CYS A 630 -12.56 -26.62 -10.60
N LYS A 631 -13.53 -27.55 -10.72
CA LYS A 631 -13.24 -29.00 -10.73
C LYS A 631 -12.34 -29.42 -11.89
N SER A 632 -12.36 -28.71 -13.01
CA SER A 632 -11.51 -29.03 -14.16
C SER A 632 -10.02 -28.88 -13.87
N LEU A 633 -9.63 -28.04 -12.90
CA LEU A 633 -8.24 -27.94 -12.40
C LEU A 633 -7.88 -29.08 -11.44
N ARG A 634 -8.87 -29.71 -10.80
CA ARG A 634 -8.70 -30.82 -9.85
C ARG A 634 -8.21 -32.09 -10.53
N ASP A 635 -8.84 -32.45 -11.64
CA ASP A 635 -8.65 -33.75 -12.30
C ASP A 635 -7.36 -33.82 -13.13
N SER A 636 -6.70 -32.68 -13.36
CA SER A 636 -5.61 -32.52 -14.32
C SER A 636 -4.17 -32.64 -13.77
N THR A 637 -3.97 -33.11 -12.53
CA THR A 637 -2.69 -33.32 -11.80
C THR A 637 -2.15 -32.15 -10.95
N ASN A 638 -1.28 -32.55 -10.01
CA ASN A 638 -0.74 -31.83 -8.86
C ASN A 638 -0.08 -30.50 -9.23
N PHE A 639 -0.62 -29.37 -8.76
CA PHE A 639 0.07 -28.08 -8.76
C PHE A 639 0.95 -27.98 -7.51
N PRO A 640 2.26 -28.31 -7.56
CA PRO A 640 3.07 -28.46 -6.35
C PRO A 640 3.30 -27.15 -5.60
N ARG A 641 3.04 -26.01 -6.25
CA ARG A 641 3.27 -24.67 -5.71
C ARG A 641 2.03 -23.80 -5.74
N LEU A 642 0.86 -24.30 -6.12
CA LEU A 642 -0.35 -23.48 -6.18
C LEU A 642 -0.93 -23.35 -4.77
N HIS A 643 -0.98 -22.13 -4.25
CA HIS A 643 -1.50 -21.85 -2.91
C HIS A 643 -2.78 -21.02 -2.95
N THR A 644 -3.06 -20.33 -4.07
CA THR A 644 -4.20 -19.40 -4.16
C THR A 644 -4.95 -19.57 -5.47
N ILE A 645 -6.25 -19.81 -5.37
CA ILE A 645 -7.19 -19.86 -6.49
C ILE A 645 -8.30 -18.86 -6.20
N TRP A 646 -8.56 -17.98 -7.15
CA TRP A 646 -9.61 -16.97 -7.07
C TRP A 646 -10.65 -17.23 -8.15
N HIS A 647 -11.91 -17.28 -7.74
CA HIS A 647 -13.06 -17.46 -8.61
C HIS A 647 -14.15 -16.46 -8.18
N PRO A 648 -14.90 -15.83 -9.10
CA PRO A 648 -15.92 -14.84 -8.76
C PRO A 648 -17.03 -15.38 -7.84
N ASP A 649 -17.35 -16.66 -7.97
CA ASP A 649 -18.16 -17.41 -7.00
C ASP A 649 -17.25 -18.22 -6.06
N ASP A 650 -17.01 -17.70 -4.85
CA ASP A 650 -16.20 -18.36 -3.81
C ASP A 650 -16.71 -19.77 -3.46
N TYR A 651 -18.02 -20.03 -3.61
CA TYR A 651 -18.67 -21.32 -3.36
C TYR A 651 -18.11 -22.47 -4.20
N ASN A 652 -17.59 -22.22 -5.41
CA ASN A 652 -17.02 -23.25 -6.28
C ASN A 652 -15.57 -23.65 -5.91
N CYS A 653 -14.82 -22.79 -5.22
CA CYS A 653 -13.45 -23.09 -4.79
C CYS A 653 -13.39 -23.78 -3.42
N LEU A 654 -14.37 -23.51 -2.55
CA LEU A 654 -14.41 -23.92 -1.13
C LEU A 654 -14.50 -25.44 -0.86
N TRP A 655 -14.75 -26.26 -1.89
CA TRP A 655 -14.86 -27.73 -1.77
C TRP A 655 -13.91 -28.49 -2.69
N THR A 656 -12.80 -27.86 -3.08
CA THR A 656 -11.73 -28.62 -3.69
C THR A 656 -11.02 -29.41 -2.59
N ASP A 657 -11.24 -30.74 -2.55
CA ASP A 657 -10.40 -31.69 -1.78
C ASP A 657 -8.96 -31.74 -2.34
N HIS A 658 -8.39 -30.60 -2.75
CA HIS A 658 -6.96 -30.49 -2.95
C HIS A 658 -6.33 -30.64 -1.57
N LYS A 659 -5.64 -31.77 -1.40
CA LYS A 659 -4.72 -31.97 -0.29
C LYS A 659 -3.60 -30.95 -0.42
N PHE A 660 -3.82 -29.75 0.12
CA PHE A 660 -2.78 -28.77 0.37
C PHE A 660 -1.74 -29.32 1.36
#